data_AF-A0A9W9SD91-F1
#
_entry.id   AF-A0A9W9SD91-F1
#
_cell.length_a   1.000
_cell.length_b   1.000
_cell.length_c   1.000
_cell.angle_alpha   90.00
_cell.angle_beta   90.00
_cell.angle_gamma   90.00
#
_symmetry.space_group_name_H-M   'P 1'
#
loop_
_entity.id
_entity.type
_entity.pdbx_description
1 polymer ?
#
loop_
_entity_poly.entity_id
_entity_poly.type
_entity_poly.pdbx_seq_one_letter_code
_entity_poly.pdbx_strand_id
1 'polypeptide(L)'
;MSECQLFLFADQTVDSGAYLTNISLQPALSKLLLPFFQSTTHSLKTHIQRLPHYERNAFRSFDSILDLASESSSREPSTVISTVLHCVAQLASLIISTESQPDLWKDDSEKYFAGVCTGSFAAAAAATSENKQEIIDITPEIIATAFYLGVEAARRSSIIEPETDTWARVVRCTEANYTREKLARFHHTKGIPCHKWAYISAESQHYNTISGPPSTLKLLFEDSENLSVTSVPIRITAAFHANHLPLPDIENKILQPACLRDKPLRNRNHILSPSTGNSYKGGTLHSVLQEALVDILQTPIQWNSLLVGIASSMRGLCVKMTAIGAPGGINLICDGLSSAGINWEKTNETQMDRSSQSEAIAVVGMSGRFPGGQDLEEFWDTLATGKDMHRSVPTDRFDVKDFLDPSGIKQNTSRTPFGCFIDNLGHFDANLFNVSPREAKQMDPTQRLLLMSAYEALEMAGYSDGRGGTVSTFIGQMSDDWRESNASGDIDLYYIPGTMRVFGPGRLQYFFGWDGPSYSVDTACSASMSSVNLACRALLAGDCDTSLAGGGNVMTGPQMTTGLSKGGFLASSGPCKTFDDAADGYCRGEGVGVVVLKRLSDAIADNDEIQGVIRSIGTNNSADAPSITQPHQNTQERLFKKVLRDACVPPSSVDYVELHGTGTQRGDVSEVSSVANICARGRASDSPLIIGSVKANVGHGEAAAGITSLVKSLLMFQKDTIPPHIGIKTQMNRRISPVDRESICVPASPLRFDPKPGGLRRILINNFNAAGGNTSLLLEDYQRHDPSADDPRSHHVVTLSAKTRFSLQQNKERLSSYLENQRQTSISNLSYSSTARHLHHGLRTAYSVEDVPDLIHQMDSDLSKTTIQPQSTGRPPVIFSFAGQGFRYIGIASQLFKTCPTFRNILEELNSLCEMLGFATCLEVLLDDKIKLEDIAPGTAHLALVCLELAIAKLWQTWGIEPDAVIGHSLGEYSALCIAGVLSIGDTLSLVGKRAAVMGELCSEGSHVMLAIGASEETVERHLMAEHSSSCVISCRNSEASTIVSGPTKDIKELGESLSSHKIKNTLIEVPYAFHSPQMDAILGPIEEFSIPIPFRKPAIPVISSLYGDVIRDEGRFGSTYLAQQTRQKVNFVGALEKYQSSDLYSPDTVWVDCGPGPGQFRPVAPYKGTRNSRFDYSKGKTLPVKVLKEVIRCDIRLRVTSQDIEWNEKELFDQKRILMLIERTTNT
;
A
#
# COMPACT_ATOMS: atom_id res chain seq x y z
N MET A 1 -24.58 22.36 -38.35
CA MET A 1 -24.53 23.77 -37.95
C MET A 1 -23.13 24.02 -37.44
N SER A 2 -22.51 25.16 -37.74
CA SER A 2 -21.22 25.51 -37.12
C SER A 2 -21.40 25.62 -35.60
N GLU A 3 -20.60 24.89 -34.84
CA GLU A 3 -20.59 24.93 -33.38
C GLU A 3 -19.65 26.05 -32.91
N CYS A 4 -20.04 26.79 -31.86
CA CYS A 4 -19.17 27.73 -31.17
C CYS A 4 -19.22 27.49 -29.65
N GLN A 5 -18.16 27.89 -28.95
CA GLN A 5 -18.07 27.75 -27.50
C GLN A 5 -18.18 29.09 -26.79
N LEU A 6 -18.97 29.15 -25.72
CA LEU A 6 -19.13 30.32 -24.86
C LEU A 6 -18.68 29.99 -23.43
N PHE A 7 -17.66 30.70 -22.95
CA PHE A 7 -17.15 30.62 -21.59
C PHE A 7 -17.65 31.81 -20.76
N LEU A 8 -18.30 31.51 -19.64
CA LEU A 8 -18.83 32.52 -18.73
C LEU A 8 -18.07 32.52 -17.40
N PHE A 9 -17.55 33.68 -17.00
CA PHE A 9 -16.84 33.89 -15.74
C PHE A 9 -17.62 34.88 -14.86
N ALA A 10 -17.94 34.48 -13.63
CA ALA A 10 -18.73 35.26 -12.68
C ALA A 10 -17.94 36.43 -12.04
N ASP A 11 -18.61 37.23 -11.20
CA ASP A 11 -18.03 38.36 -10.46
C ASP A 11 -17.98 38.12 -8.93
N GLN A 12 -17.60 39.15 -8.16
CA GLN A 12 -17.43 39.10 -6.70
C GLN A 12 -18.74 38.93 -5.90
N THR A 13 -19.89 38.76 -6.55
CA THR A 13 -21.18 38.57 -5.86
C THR A 13 -21.29 37.24 -5.12
N VAL A 14 -20.34 36.31 -5.33
CA VAL A 14 -20.31 34.97 -4.71
C VAL A 14 -19.20 34.84 -3.65
N ASP A 15 -19.47 34.05 -2.60
CA ASP A 15 -18.49 33.69 -1.56
C ASP A 15 -17.37 32.79 -2.13
N SER A 16 -16.35 33.44 -2.68
CA SER A 16 -15.21 32.78 -3.32
C SER A 16 -14.33 32.05 -2.29
N GLY A 17 -14.33 32.48 -1.02
CA GLY A 17 -13.63 31.78 0.08
C GLY A 17 -14.25 30.42 0.37
N ALA A 18 -15.58 30.36 0.44
CA ALA A 18 -16.30 29.12 0.70
C ALA A 18 -16.14 28.14 -0.47
N TYR A 19 -16.20 28.67 -1.69
CA TYR A 19 -15.97 27.89 -2.91
C TYR A 19 -14.56 27.30 -2.99
N LEU A 20 -13.51 28.10 -2.72
CA LEU A 20 -12.13 27.62 -2.68
C LEU A 20 -11.88 26.61 -1.56
N THR A 21 -12.54 26.78 -0.41
CA THR A 21 -12.49 25.79 0.68
C THR A 21 -13.09 24.46 0.24
N ASN A 22 -14.22 24.47 -0.48
CA ASN A 22 -14.84 23.26 -1.01
C ASN A 22 -13.98 22.59 -2.10
N ILE A 23 -13.36 23.39 -2.99
CA ILE A 23 -12.37 22.89 -3.97
C ILE A 23 -11.16 22.29 -3.25
N SER A 24 -10.68 22.84 -2.13
CA SER A 24 -9.53 22.24 -1.43
C SER A 24 -9.81 20.85 -0.84
N LEU A 25 -11.09 20.47 -0.71
CA LEU A 25 -11.53 19.24 -0.06
C LEU A 25 -11.92 18.13 -1.03
N GLN A 26 -11.89 18.33 -2.36
CA GLN A 26 -12.17 17.23 -3.29
C GLN A 26 -10.83 16.60 -3.74
N PRO A 27 -10.48 15.39 -3.25
CA PRO A 27 -9.13 14.82 -3.43
C PRO A 27 -8.77 14.48 -4.88
N ALA A 28 -9.72 14.57 -5.82
CA ALA A 28 -9.56 14.23 -7.23
C ALA A 28 -9.28 15.45 -8.13
N LEU A 29 -9.20 16.65 -7.56
CA LEU A 29 -9.53 17.84 -8.34
C LEU A 29 -8.53 18.26 -9.40
N SER A 30 -7.25 17.95 -9.25
CA SER A 30 -6.25 18.21 -10.29
C SER A 30 -4.84 17.91 -9.77
N LYS A 31 -3.96 17.35 -10.62
CA LYS A 31 -2.50 17.32 -10.32
C LYS A 31 -1.86 18.72 -10.39
N LEU A 32 -2.57 19.70 -10.94
CA LEU A 32 -2.10 21.06 -11.20
C LEU A 32 -2.57 22.09 -10.15
N LEU A 33 -3.64 21.80 -9.39
CA LEU A 33 -4.19 22.75 -8.41
C LEU A 33 -3.26 23.00 -7.21
N LEU A 34 -2.61 21.96 -6.69
CA LEU A 34 -1.69 22.15 -5.55
C LEU A 34 -0.48 23.04 -5.94
N PRO A 35 0.23 22.77 -7.06
CA PRO A 35 1.23 23.70 -7.59
C PRO A 35 0.67 25.11 -7.84
N PHE A 36 -0.55 25.22 -8.39
CA PHE A 36 -1.23 26.50 -8.62
C PHE A 36 -1.45 27.29 -7.31
N PHE A 37 -1.97 26.65 -6.25
CA PHE A 37 -2.19 27.31 -4.95
C PHE A 37 -0.87 27.73 -4.29
N GLN A 38 0.18 26.91 -4.41
CA GLN A 38 1.52 27.22 -3.92
C GLN A 38 2.12 28.43 -4.66
N SER A 39 2.07 28.42 -5.99
CA SER A 39 2.55 29.52 -6.85
C SER A 39 1.79 30.83 -6.55
N THR A 40 0.47 30.75 -6.46
CA THR A 40 -0.41 31.87 -6.08
C THR A 40 -0.04 32.43 -4.71
N THR A 41 0.17 31.57 -3.71
CA THR A 41 0.57 31.97 -2.36
C THR A 41 1.91 32.72 -2.39
N HIS A 42 2.89 32.19 -3.12
CA HIS A 42 4.21 32.79 -3.23
C HIS A 42 4.18 34.15 -3.95
N SER A 43 3.45 34.23 -5.08
CA SER A 43 3.25 35.47 -5.83
C SER A 43 2.61 36.54 -4.95
N LEU A 44 1.50 36.22 -4.28
CA LEU A 44 0.79 37.15 -3.40
C LEU A 44 1.68 37.66 -2.25
N LYS A 45 2.41 36.77 -1.58
CA LYS A 45 3.35 37.17 -0.51
C LYS A 45 4.43 38.12 -1.04
N THR A 46 4.96 37.86 -2.23
CA THR A 46 5.97 38.72 -2.88
C THR A 46 5.41 40.12 -3.17
N HIS A 47 4.19 40.21 -3.71
CA HIS A 47 3.57 41.51 -4.01
C HIS A 47 3.13 42.28 -2.75
N ILE A 48 2.66 41.59 -1.71
CA ILE A 48 2.38 42.22 -0.41
C ILE A 48 3.65 42.87 0.17
N GLN A 49 4.81 42.21 0.07
CA GLN A 49 6.07 42.77 0.57
C GLN A 49 6.48 44.08 -0.13
N ARG A 50 6.07 44.26 -1.40
CA ARG A 50 6.34 45.47 -2.20
C ARG A 50 5.45 46.66 -1.81
N LEU A 51 4.37 46.45 -1.05
CA LEU A 51 3.52 47.55 -0.60
C LEU A 51 4.20 48.41 0.49
N PRO A 52 3.84 49.69 0.61
CA PRO A 52 4.24 50.52 1.74
C PRO A 52 3.85 49.89 3.09
N HIS A 53 4.64 50.12 4.13
CA HIS A 53 4.46 49.49 5.45
C HIS A 53 3.04 49.63 6.02
N TYR A 54 2.40 50.80 5.87
CA TYR A 54 1.05 51.03 6.39
C TYR A 54 -0.04 50.22 5.67
N GLU A 55 0.16 49.86 4.40
CA GLU A 55 -0.77 49.01 3.63
C GLU A 55 -0.50 47.53 3.89
N ARG A 56 0.74 47.14 4.19
CA ARG A 56 1.08 45.76 4.59
C ARG A 56 0.35 45.34 5.86
N ASN A 57 0.11 46.27 6.78
CA ASN A 57 -0.63 46.03 8.02
C ASN A 57 -2.11 45.63 7.78
N ALA A 58 -2.66 45.90 6.59
CA ALA A 58 -3.99 45.43 6.22
C ALA A 58 -4.04 43.92 5.88
N PHE A 59 -2.88 43.26 5.74
CA PHE A 59 -2.75 41.82 5.49
C PHE A 59 -2.23 41.12 6.74
N ARG A 60 -2.94 40.09 7.19
CA ARG A 60 -2.47 39.20 8.27
C ARG A 60 -1.46 38.21 7.73
N SER A 61 -0.67 37.58 8.61
CA SER A 61 0.17 36.45 8.21
C SER A 61 -0.70 35.25 7.82
N PHE A 62 -0.45 34.68 6.66
CA PHE A 62 -1.08 33.44 6.19
C PHE A 62 -0.01 32.50 5.63
N ASP A 63 -0.21 31.19 5.75
CA ASP A 63 0.74 30.19 5.23
C ASP A 63 0.44 29.84 3.77
N SER A 64 -0.84 29.74 3.43
CA SER A 64 -1.36 29.43 2.09
C SER A 64 -2.54 30.32 1.69
N ILE A 65 -2.79 30.44 0.37
CA ILE A 65 -3.98 31.12 -0.18
C ILE A 65 -5.29 30.47 0.28
N LEU A 66 -5.27 29.18 0.60
CA LEU A 66 -6.42 28.46 1.15
C LEU A 66 -6.70 28.85 2.60
N ASP A 67 -5.67 29.19 3.38
CA ASP A 67 -5.87 29.72 4.73
C ASP A 67 -6.59 31.07 4.65
N LEU A 68 -6.19 31.95 3.72
CA LEU A 68 -6.90 33.20 3.43
C LEU A 68 -8.35 32.97 2.98
N ALA A 69 -8.60 31.96 2.14
CA ALA A 69 -9.94 31.59 1.71
C ALA A 69 -10.83 31.17 2.89
N SER A 70 -10.31 30.30 3.77
CA SER A 70 -11.03 29.82 4.95
C SER A 70 -11.33 30.94 5.95
N GLU A 71 -10.40 31.88 6.13
CA GLU A 71 -10.61 33.06 7.00
C GLU A 71 -11.67 33.99 6.41
N SER A 72 -11.62 34.24 5.09
CA SER A 72 -12.57 35.09 4.37
C SER A 72 -14.02 34.58 4.43
N SER A 73 -14.25 33.29 4.64
CA SER A 73 -15.62 32.75 4.82
C SER A 73 -16.16 33.00 6.22
N SER A 74 -15.28 33.21 7.21
CA SER A 74 -15.66 33.40 8.62
C SER A 74 -15.79 34.87 9.05
N ARG A 75 -15.35 35.81 8.21
CA ARG A 75 -15.31 37.26 8.48
C ARG A 75 -15.55 38.04 7.20
N GLU A 76 -15.92 39.32 7.31
CA GLU A 76 -16.01 40.19 6.14
C GLU A 76 -14.60 40.45 5.55
N PRO A 77 -14.34 40.06 4.28
CA PRO A 77 -13.03 40.23 3.68
C PRO A 77 -12.77 41.66 3.24
N SER A 78 -11.50 42.08 3.31
CA SER A 78 -11.07 43.33 2.68
C SER A 78 -11.25 43.26 1.15
N THR A 79 -11.44 44.41 0.51
CA THR A 79 -11.60 44.51 -0.96
C THR A 79 -10.46 43.81 -1.69
N VAL A 80 -9.22 43.94 -1.20
CA VAL A 80 -8.05 43.32 -1.83
C VAL A 80 -8.12 41.80 -1.75
N ILE A 81 -8.43 41.24 -0.57
CA ILE A 81 -8.51 39.79 -0.37
C ILE A 81 -9.67 39.21 -1.18
N SER A 82 -10.84 39.85 -1.18
CA SER A 82 -11.99 39.40 -1.97
C SER A 82 -11.69 39.37 -3.46
N THR A 83 -11.06 40.43 -3.98
CA THR A 83 -10.66 40.53 -5.40
C THR A 83 -9.67 39.42 -5.79
N VAL A 84 -8.67 39.16 -4.95
CA VAL A 84 -7.69 38.10 -5.19
C VAL A 84 -8.34 36.72 -5.12
N LEU A 85 -9.05 36.40 -4.03
CA LEU A 85 -9.68 35.08 -3.85
C LEU A 85 -10.68 34.77 -4.95
N HIS A 86 -11.42 35.76 -5.43
CA HIS A 86 -12.32 35.58 -6.56
C HIS A 86 -11.56 35.23 -7.85
N CYS A 87 -10.48 35.94 -8.16
CA CYS A 87 -9.65 35.62 -9.32
C CYS A 87 -9.03 34.22 -9.21
N VAL A 88 -8.56 33.84 -8.01
CA VAL A 88 -8.04 32.49 -7.72
C VAL A 88 -9.11 31.43 -7.91
N ALA A 89 -10.35 31.68 -7.46
CA ALA A 89 -11.48 30.76 -7.63
C ALA A 89 -11.77 30.51 -9.11
N GLN A 90 -11.84 31.57 -9.92
CA GLN A 90 -12.10 31.47 -11.36
C GLN A 90 -11.00 30.69 -12.10
N LEU A 91 -9.73 30.96 -11.80
CA LEU A 91 -8.60 30.24 -12.40
C LEU A 91 -8.52 28.79 -11.94
N ALA A 92 -8.80 28.50 -10.66
CA ALA A 92 -8.88 27.13 -10.17
C ALA A 92 -9.97 26.33 -10.90
N SER A 93 -11.17 26.90 -11.04
CA SER A 93 -12.26 26.29 -11.82
C SER A 93 -11.88 26.07 -13.28
N LEU A 94 -11.19 27.03 -13.89
CA LEU A 94 -10.70 26.91 -15.26
C LEU A 94 -9.74 25.72 -15.41
N ILE A 95 -8.78 25.58 -14.49
CA ILE A 95 -7.82 24.47 -14.47
C ILE A 95 -8.57 23.13 -14.39
N ILE A 96 -9.52 23.01 -13.46
CA ILE A 96 -10.34 21.79 -13.29
C ILE A 96 -11.07 21.45 -14.59
N SER A 97 -11.72 22.44 -15.21
CA SER A 97 -12.44 22.24 -16.48
C SER A 97 -11.51 21.81 -17.63
N THR A 98 -10.28 22.33 -17.69
CA THR A 98 -9.30 21.91 -18.71
C THR A 98 -8.81 20.47 -18.52
N GLU A 99 -8.83 19.95 -17.29
CA GLU A 99 -8.43 18.57 -17.02
C GLU A 99 -9.58 17.57 -17.17
N SER A 100 -10.80 17.96 -16.80
CA SER A 100 -11.99 17.12 -17.00
C SER A 100 -12.40 17.01 -18.47
N GLN A 101 -12.05 18.00 -19.30
CA GLN A 101 -12.38 18.05 -20.73
C GLN A 101 -11.15 18.45 -21.57
N PRO A 102 -10.19 17.54 -21.82
CA PRO A 102 -8.96 17.86 -22.54
C PRO A 102 -9.15 18.40 -23.96
N ASP A 103 -10.29 18.09 -24.59
CA ASP A 103 -10.60 18.51 -25.97
C ASP A 103 -11.25 19.89 -26.04
N LEU A 104 -11.67 20.45 -24.90
CA LEU A 104 -12.24 21.80 -24.77
C LEU A 104 -11.28 22.90 -25.27
N TRP A 105 -9.96 22.66 -25.21
CA TRP A 105 -8.91 23.60 -25.64
C TRP A 105 -8.26 23.28 -26.99
N LYS A 106 -8.56 22.14 -27.61
CA LYS A 106 -7.89 21.66 -28.84
C LYS A 106 -8.58 22.05 -30.15
N ASP A 107 -9.85 22.41 -30.10
CA ASP A 107 -10.67 22.69 -31.29
C ASP A 107 -10.37 24.08 -31.90
N ASP A 108 -10.42 24.21 -33.23
CA ASP A 108 -10.25 25.46 -34.01
C ASP A 108 -11.58 26.25 -34.17
N SER A 109 -12.62 25.86 -33.43
CA SER A 109 -13.91 26.54 -33.38
C SER A 109 -13.82 27.95 -32.77
N GLU A 110 -14.76 28.81 -33.18
CA GLU A 110 -14.95 30.16 -32.64
C GLU A 110 -15.26 30.09 -31.15
N LYS A 111 -14.46 30.80 -30.33
CA LYS A 111 -14.63 30.84 -28.87
C LYS A 111 -14.89 32.25 -28.39
N TYR A 112 -15.90 32.38 -27.56
CA TYR A 112 -16.30 33.63 -26.94
C TYR A 112 -16.14 33.53 -25.43
N PHE A 113 -15.52 34.54 -24.84
CA PHE A 113 -15.26 34.64 -23.41
C PHE A 113 -15.97 35.87 -22.87
N ALA A 114 -16.85 35.69 -21.89
CA ALA A 114 -17.51 36.81 -21.20
C ALA A 114 -17.24 36.69 -19.70
N GLY A 115 -16.47 37.63 -19.18
CA GLY A 115 -16.22 37.77 -17.75
C GLY A 115 -16.86 39.04 -17.22
N VAL A 116 -17.55 38.95 -16.10
CA VAL A 116 -18.18 40.09 -15.44
C VAL A 116 -17.24 40.64 -14.37
N CYS A 117 -16.98 41.96 -14.41
CA CYS A 117 -16.06 42.63 -13.51
C CYS A 117 -14.70 41.89 -13.44
N THR A 118 -14.28 41.40 -12.27
CA THR A 118 -13.00 40.69 -12.11
C THR A 118 -12.94 39.32 -12.81
N GLY A 119 -14.09 38.76 -13.21
CA GLY A 119 -14.14 37.58 -14.08
C GLY A 119 -13.48 37.82 -15.44
N SER A 120 -13.38 39.08 -15.90
CA SER A 120 -12.71 39.43 -17.15
C SER A 120 -11.21 39.07 -17.15
N PHE A 121 -10.58 38.95 -15.98
CA PHE A 121 -9.18 38.57 -15.87
C PHE A 121 -8.94 37.09 -16.21
N ALA A 122 -9.77 36.20 -15.65
CA ALA A 122 -9.74 34.79 -15.99
C ALA A 122 -10.15 34.54 -17.45
N ALA A 123 -11.12 35.33 -17.96
CA ALA A 123 -11.51 35.31 -19.37
C ALA A 123 -10.33 35.69 -20.30
N ALA A 124 -9.58 36.74 -19.97
CA ALA A 124 -8.41 37.16 -20.76
C ALA A 124 -7.26 36.14 -20.69
N ALA A 125 -7.01 35.55 -19.51
CA ALA A 125 -6.04 34.47 -19.35
C ALA A 125 -6.40 33.25 -20.19
N ALA A 126 -7.67 32.85 -20.19
CA ALA A 126 -8.19 31.74 -20.98
C ALA A 126 -8.06 32.01 -22.49
N ALA A 127 -8.49 33.20 -22.94
CA ALA A 127 -8.53 33.58 -24.35
C ALA A 127 -7.14 33.74 -25.00
N THR A 128 -6.10 33.98 -24.19
CA THR A 128 -4.71 34.12 -24.66
C THR A 128 -3.88 32.85 -24.47
N SER A 129 -4.45 31.76 -23.93
CA SER A 129 -3.71 30.52 -23.66
C SER A 129 -4.00 29.41 -24.68
N GLU A 130 -2.97 28.70 -25.10
CA GLU A 130 -3.08 27.59 -26.06
C GLU A 130 -3.40 26.26 -25.37
N ASN A 131 -2.92 26.08 -24.15
CA ASN A 131 -3.03 24.84 -23.39
C ASN A 131 -3.09 25.13 -21.88
N LYS A 132 -3.38 24.09 -21.10
CA LYS A 132 -3.52 24.18 -19.64
C LYS A 132 -2.24 24.62 -18.90
N GLN A 133 -1.05 24.35 -19.46
CA GLN A 133 0.22 24.77 -18.84
C GLN A 133 0.38 26.29 -18.95
N GLU A 134 0.04 26.88 -20.10
CA GLU A 134 0.11 28.33 -20.29
C GLU A 134 -0.86 29.11 -19.38
N ILE A 135 -2.01 28.53 -19.05
CA ILE A 135 -2.95 29.10 -18.07
C ILE A 135 -2.29 29.19 -16.68
N ILE A 136 -1.52 28.17 -16.29
CA ILE A 136 -0.79 28.15 -15.02
C ILE A 136 0.38 29.13 -15.07
N ASP A 137 1.10 29.19 -16.18
CA ASP A 137 2.28 30.04 -16.34
C ASP A 137 1.94 31.52 -16.27
N ILE A 138 0.72 31.92 -16.68
CA ILE A 138 0.25 33.31 -16.67
C ILE A 138 -0.53 33.69 -15.40
N THR A 139 -0.88 32.69 -14.58
CA THR A 139 -1.63 32.88 -13.34
C THR A 139 -0.95 33.91 -12.41
N PRO A 140 0.37 33.86 -12.16
CA PRO A 140 1.00 34.82 -11.24
C PRO A 140 0.78 36.28 -11.64
N GLU A 141 0.87 36.63 -12.92
CA GLU A 141 0.62 37.99 -13.41
C GLU A 141 -0.86 38.39 -13.31
N ILE A 142 -1.75 37.46 -13.59
CA ILE A 142 -3.20 37.69 -13.50
C ILE A 142 -3.62 37.93 -12.05
N ILE A 143 -3.10 37.13 -11.12
CA ILE A 143 -3.31 37.31 -9.67
C ILE A 143 -2.70 38.62 -9.18
N ALA A 144 -1.50 38.98 -9.66
CA ALA A 144 -0.89 40.25 -9.32
C ALA A 144 -1.71 41.44 -9.84
N THR A 145 -2.26 41.34 -11.05
CA THR A 145 -3.16 42.35 -11.64
C THR A 145 -4.42 42.51 -10.79
N ALA A 146 -5.04 41.41 -10.37
CA ALA A 146 -6.18 41.42 -9.46
C ALA A 146 -5.83 42.02 -8.10
N PHE A 147 -4.65 41.70 -7.55
CA PHE A 147 -4.15 42.26 -6.31
C PHE A 147 -4.02 43.80 -6.39
N TYR A 148 -3.35 44.33 -7.41
CA TYR A 148 -3.17 45.77 -7.55
C TYR A 148 -4.47 46.51 -7.91
N LEU A 149 -5.38 45.89 -8.66
CA LEU A 149 -6.75 46.42 -8.81
C LEU A 149 -7.43 46.57 -7.45
N GLY A 150 -7.40 45.51 -6.63
CA GLY A 150 -8.00 45.52 -5.29
C GLY A 150 -7.38 46.59 -4.40
N VAL A 151 -6.06 46.76 -4.44
CA VAL A 151 -5.34 47.82 -3.71
C VAL A 151 -5.80 49.21 -4.17
N GLU A 152 -5.86 49.46 -5.48
CA GLU A 152 -6.25 50.78 -5.99
C GLU A 152 -7.74 51.07 -5.74
N ALA A 153 -8.62 50.08 -5.87
CA ALA A 153 -10.04 50.21 -5.51
C ALA A 153 -10.21 50.55 -4.02
N ALA A 154 -9.49 49.85 -3.13
CA ALA A 154 -9.50 50.12 -1.70
C ALA A 154 -8.97 51.53 -1.37
N ARG A 155 -7.87 51.96 -2.01
CA ARG A 155 -7.34 53.33 -1.86
C ARG A 155 -8.37 54.38 -2.28
N ARG A 156 -8.94 54.25 -3.48
CA ARG A 156 -9.96 55.16 -4.02
C ARG A 156 -11.15 55.28 -3.07
N SER A 157 -11.66 54.16 -2.56
CA SER A 157 -12.75 54.15 -1.59
C SER A 157 -12.37 54.76 -0.25
N SER A 158 -11.22 54.42 0.32
CA SER A 158 -10.78 54.94 1.62
C SER A 158 -10.58 56.46 1.65
N ILE A 159 -10.21 57.06 0.50
CA ILE A 159 -10.09 58.52 0.33
C ILE A 159 -11.46 59.20 0.39
N ILE A 160 -12.51 58.52 -0.09
CA ILE A 160 -13.90 59.02 -0.06
C ILE A 160 -14.51 58.77 1.32
N GLU A 161 -14.35 57.55 1.84
CA GLU A 161 -14.88 57.11 3.12
C GLU A 161 -14.08 55.91 3.67
N PRO A 162 -13.59 55.99 4.93
CA PRO A 162 -12.79 54.92 5.52
C PRO A 162 -13.62 53.72 6.04
N GLU A 163 -14.95 53.74 5.92
CA GLU A 163 -15.82 52.65 6.38
C GLU A 163 -15.72 51.41 5.48
N THR A 164 -15.79 50.22 6.09
CA THR A 164 -15.64 48.92 5.41
C THR A 164 -16.96 48.20 5.12
N ASP A 165 -18.09 48.85 5.38
CA ASP A 165 -19.42 48.31 5.08
C ASP A 165 -19.64 48.25 3.55
N THR A 166 -20.73 47.63 3.11
CA THR A 166 -21.03 47.42 1.70
C THR A 166 -21.14 48.73 0.92
N TRP A 167 -20.44 48.76 -0.21
CA TRP A 167 -20.49 49.83 -1.21
C TRP A 167 -21.55 49.61 -2.28
N ALA A 168 -22.31 48.50 -2.25
CA ALA A 168 -23.29 48.19 -3.28
C ALA A 168 -24.51 47.43 -2.77
N ARG A 169 -25.69 47.79 -3.28
CA ARG A 169 -26.97 47.14 -2.97
C ARG A 169 -27.78 46.89 -4.24
N VAL A 170 -28.39 45.72 -4.34
CA VAL A 170 -29.30 45.36 -5.43
C VAL A 170 -30.70 45.81 -5.08
N VAL A 171 -31.36 46.51 -6.01
CA VAL A 171 -32.76 46.95 -5.89
C VAL A 171 -33.60 46.37 -7.02
N ARG A 172 -34.85 46.01 -6.71
CA ARG A 172 -35.83 45.57 -7.71
C ARG A 172 -36.54 46.80 -8.27
N CYS A 173 -36.24 47.19 -9.51
CA CYS A 173 -36.86 48.34 -10.17
C CYS A 173 -37.04 48.07 -11.67
N THR A 174 -38.13 48.55 -12.25
CA THR A 174 -38.52 48.26 -13.64
C THR A 174 -37.80 49.12 -14.69
N GLU A 175 -37.24 50.29 -14.33
CA GLU A 175 -36.53 51.17 -15.28
C GLU A 175 -35.32 51.89 -14.65
N ALA A 176 -34.15 51.81 -15.29
CA ALA A 176 -32.93 52.47 -14.80
C ALA A 176 -32.95 53.99 -14.91
N ASN A 177 -33.65 54.55 -15.90
CA ASN A 177 -33.77 56.00 -16.05
C ASN A 177 -34.52 56.61 -14.86
N TYR A 178 -35.59 55.97 -14.40
CA TYR A 178 -36.28 56.34 -13.17
C TYR A 178 -35.33 56.33 -11.95
N THR A 179 -34.48 55.29 -11.84
CA THR A 179 -33.50 55.20 -10.76
C THR A 179 -32.47 56.35 -10.83
N ARG A 180 -31.97 56.69 -12.03
CA ARG A 180 -31.03 57.81 -12.23
C ARG A 180 -31.63 59.15 -11.83
N GLU A 181 -32.88 59.41 -12.22
CA GLU A 181 -33.59 60.65 -11.86
C GLU A 181 -33.77 60.77 -10.34
N LYS A 182 -34.13 59.68 -9.67
CA LYS A 182 -34.25 59.64 -8.21
C LYS A 182 -32.92 59.87 -7.50
N LEU A 183 -31.85 59.24 -7.97
CA LEU A 183 -30.50 59.48 -7.43
C LEU A 183 -30.08 60.94 -7.62
N ALA A 184 -30.29 61.53 -8.80
CA ALA A 184 -29.97 62.94 -9.06
C ALA A 184 -30.75 63.89 -8.13
N ARG A 185 -32.05 63.64 -7.95
CA ARG A 185 -32.88 64.41 -7.01
C ARG A 185 -32.41 64.25 -5.57
N PHE A 186 -32.09 63.02 -5.15
CA PHE A 186 -31.56 62.72 -3.82
C PHE A 186 -30.26 63.48 -3.55
N HIS A 187 -29.29 63.42 -4.46
CA HIS A 187 -28.02 64.13 -4.32
C HIS A 187 -28.22 65.64 -4.17
N HIS A 188 -29.10 66.22 -4.98
CA HIS A 188 -29.39 67.65 -4.92
C HIS A 188 -30.10 68.03 -3.61
N THR A 189 -31.14 67.27 -3.23
CA THR A 189 -31.96 67.55 -2.04
C THR A 189 -31.19 67.40 -0.73
N LYS A 190 -30.29 66.41 -0.66
CA LYS A 190 -29.47 66.14 0.54
C LYS A 190 -28.10 66.82 0.51
N GLY A 191 -27.78 67.57 -0.55
CA GLY A 191 -26.50 68.27 -0.68
C GLY A 191 -25.28 67.34 -0.73
N ILE A 192 -25.42 66.15 -1.33
CA ILE A 192 -24.33 65.16 -1.39
C ILE A 192 -23.26 65.65 -2.39
N PRO A 193 -21.98 65.76 -1.98
CA PRO A 193 -20.90 66.17 -2.89
C PRO A 193 -20.62 65.11 -3.95
N CYS A 194 -20.14 65.51 -5.12
CA CYS A 194 -20.04 64.64 -6.30
C CYS A 194 -19.19 63.36 -6.08
N HIS A 195 -18.13 63.44 -5.29
CA HIS A 195 -17.27 62.29 -4.97
C HIS A 195 -17.95 61.28 -4.02
N LYS A 196 -19.12 61.61 -3.44
CA LYS A 196 -19.93 60.73 -2.58
C LYS A 196 -21.27 60.32 -3.19
N TRP A 197 -21.50 60.60 -4.48
CA TRP A 197 -22.76 60.25 -5.13
C TRP A 197 -22.99 58.73 -5.14
N ALA A 198 -24.25 58.33 -4.97
CA ALA A 198 -24.71 56.99 -5.27
C ALA A 198 -25.02 56.86 -6.77
N TYR A 199 -24.70 55.74 -7.40
CA TYR A 199 -24.75 55.58 -8.85
C TYR A 199 -25.18 54.17 -9.24
N ILE A 200 -25.70 54.02 -10.44
CA ILE A 200 -26.01 52.69 -10.99
C ILE A 200 -24.71 52.09 -11.51
N SER A 201 -24.31 50.98 -10.90
CA SER A 201 -23.09 50.22 -11.23
C SER A 201 -23.36 48.98 -12.07
N ALA A 202 -24.59 48.46 -12.03
CA ALA A 202 -25.07 47.42 -12.94
C ALA A 202 -26.57 47.59 -13.24
N GLU A 203 -26.97 47.33 -14.48
CA GLU A 203 -28.33 47.53 -14.99
C GLU A 203 -28.85 46.28 -15.70
N SER A 204 -30.09 45.87 -15.38
CA SER A 204 -30.83 44.79 -16.03
C SER A 204 -32.31 45.15 -16.20
N GLN A 205 -33.09 44.31 -16.88
CA GLN A 205 -34.52 44.53 -17.09
C GLN A 205 -35.38 44.57 -15.81
N HIS A 206 -34.90 43.96 -14.72
CA HIS A 206 -35.70 43.80 -13.48
C HIS A 206 -34.98 44.24 -12.20
N TYR A 207 -33.66 44.41 -12.26
CA TYR A 207 -32.82 44.75 -11.11
C TYR A 207 -31.75 45.77 -11.49
N ASN A 208 -31.50 46.72 -10.60
CA ASN A 208 -30.37 47.65 -10.69
C ASN A 208 -29.47 47.45 -9.48
N THR A 209 -28.15 47.56 -9.66
CA THR A 209 -27.20 47.62 -8.56
C THR A 209 -26.78 49.06 -8.33
N ILE A 210 -27.16 49.60 -7.17
CA ILE A 210 -26.80 50.95 -6.75
C ILE A 210 -25.56 50.85 -5.88
N SER A 211 -24.49 51.53 -6.28
CA SER A 211 -23.23 51.62 -5.55
C SER A 211 -22.98 53.04 -5.05
N GLY A 212 -22.19 53.17 -3.99
CA GLY A 212 -21.85 54.45 -3.36
C GLY A 212 -21.24 54.27 -1.98
N PRO A 213 -20.75 55.35 -1.34
CA PRO A 213 -20.22 55.26 0.02
C PRO A 213 -21.28 54.70 0.99
N PRO A 214 -20.91 53.86 1.97
CA PRO A 214 -21.85 53.26 2.90
C PRO A 214 -22.76 54.27 3.60
N SER A 215 -22.20 55.40 4.05
CA SER A 215 -22.99 56.48 4.65
C SER A 215 -24.05 57.07 3.70
N THR A 216 -23.70 57.26 2.42
CA THR A 216 -24.63 57.74 1.39
C THR A 216 -25.73 56.71 1.10
N LEU A 217 -25.38 55.43 0.99
CA LEU A 217 -26.34 54.36 0.73
C LEU A 217 -27.31 54.20 1.91
N LYS A 218 -26.80 54.27 3.14
CA LYS A 218 -27.63 54.25 4.35
C LYS A 218 -28.67 55.38 4.34
N LEU A 219 -28.23 56.62 4.06
CA LEU A 219 -29.13 57.77 3.92
C LEU A 219 -30.16 57.61 2.79
N LEU A 220 -29.76 57.00 1.67
CA LEU A 220 -30.63 56.77 0.52
C LEU A 220 -31.78 55.79 0.84
N PHE A 221 -31.49 54.73 1.59
CA PHE A 221 -32.44 53.64 1.87
C PHE A 221 -33.20 53.79 3.20
N GLU A 222 -32.73 54.61 4.15
CA GLU A 222 -33.46 54.94 5.37
C GLU A 222 -34.53 56.03 5.16
N ASP A 223 -34.38 56.86 4.13
CA ASP A 223 -35.35 57.92 3.78
C ASP A 223 -36.40 57.41 2.78
N SER A 224 -37.59 57.10 3.30
CA SER A 224 -38.69 56.44 2.57
C SER A 224 -39.25 57.23 1.39
N GLU A 225 -38.94 58.54 1.28
CA GLU A 225 -39.36 59.41 0.18
C GLU A 225 -38.48 59.29 -1.09
N ASN A 226 -37.27 58.70 -1.00
CA ASN A 226 -36.29 58.73 -2.09
C ASN A 226 -36.37 57.50 -3.02
N LEU A 227 -36.26 56.29 -2.47
CA LEU A 227 -36.41 55.02 -3.20
C LEU A 227 -37.24 54.06 -2.35
N SER A 228 -38.57 54.05 -2.54
CA SER A 228 -39.49 53.14 -1.83
C SER A 228 -39.40 51.70 -2.37
N VAL A 229 -38.22 51.09 -2.32
CA VAL A 229 -37.92 49.74 -2.82
C VAL A 229 -37.06 48.96 -1.82
N THR A 230 -37.31 47.65 -1.72
CA THR A 230 -36.48 46.75 -0.94
C THR A 230 -35.10 46.60 -1.58
N SER A 231 -34.04 46.64 -0.75
CA SER A 231 -32.66 46.53 -1.21
C SER A 231 -31.90 45.42 -0.46
N VAL A 232 -31.08 44.68 -1.19
CA VAL A 232 -30.23 43.60 -0.64
C VAL A 232 -28.77 44.03 -0.75
N PRO A 233 -28.00 44.03 0.35
CA PRO A 233 -26.56 44.31 0.28
C PRO A 233 -25.81 43.19 -0.44
N ILE A 234 -24.81 43.53 -1.23
CA ILE A 234 -23.89 42.57 -1.86
C ILE A 234 -22.47 42.80 -1.36
N ARG A 235 -21.60 41.78 -1.47
CA ARG A 235 -20.25 41.75 -0.86
C ARG A 235 -19.21 42.57 -1.66
N ILE A 236 -19.58 43.78 -2.08
CA ILE A 236 -18.68 44.74 -2.71
C ILE A 236 -18.34 45.81 -1.66
N THR A 237 -17.06 45.99 -1.37
CA THR A 237 -16.57 46.89 -0.29
C THR A 237 -15.77 48.07 -0.80
N ALA A 238 -15.80 48.33 -2.12
CA ALA A 238 -15.14 49.48 -2.73
C ALA A 238 -15.88 50.00 -3.97
N ALA A 239 -15.42 51.13 -4.49
CA ALA A 239 -15.97 51.83 -5.64
C ALA A 239 -15.51 51.19 -6.95
N PHE A 240 -16.41 50.44 -7.58
CA PHE A 240 -16.28 49.92 -8.95
C PHE A 240 -17.32 50.56 -9.86
N HIS A 241 -17.06 50.58 -11.17
CA HIS A 241 -17.97 51.10 -12.20
C HIS A 241 -18.42 52.55 -11.97
N ALA A 242 -17.51 53.39 -11.47
CA ALA A 242 -17.80 54.73 -10.98
C ALA A 242 -17.30 55.81 -11.96
N ASN A 243 -18.06 56.08 -13.02
CA ASN A 243 -17.68 57.04 -14.06
C ASN A 243 -17.44 58.48 -13.56
N HIS A 244 -18.09 58.86 -12.46
CA HIS A 244 -17.95 60.19 -11.85
C HIS A 244 -16.67 60.33 -11.01
N LEU A 245 -15.98 59.21 -10.73
CA LEU A 245 -14.66 59.22 -10.09
C LEU A 245 -13.55 59.23 -11.15
N PRO A 246 -12.41 59.90 -10.88
CA PRO A 246 -11.27 59.88 -11.79
C PRO A 246 -10.80 58.44 -12.07
N LEU A 247 -10.44 58.18 -13.33
CA LEU A 247 -9.74 56.94 -13.71
C LEU A 247 -8.32 57.00 -13.13
N PRO A 248 -7.88 55.99 -12.36
CA PRO A 248 -6.48 55.91 -11.95
C PRO A 248 -5.58 55.62 -13.16
N ASP A 249 -4.29 55.94 -13.04
CA ASP A 249 -3.28 55.55 -14.02
C ASP A 249 -3.12 54.02 -14.03
N ILE A 250 -3.88 53.36 -14.90
CA ILE A 250 -3.95 51.90 -15.00
C ILE A 250 -2.57 51.29 -15.26
N GLU A 251 -1.78 51.91 -16.12
CA GLU A 251 -0.48 51.38 -16.53
C GLU A 251 0.48 51.37 -15.34
N ASN A 252 0.71 52.53 -14.74
CA ASN A 252 1.73 52.67 -13.70
C ASN A 252 1.29 52.12 -12.34
N LYS A 253 -0.02 52.06 -12.05
CA LYS A 253 -0.52 51.62 -10.74
C LYS A 253 -0.97 50.16 -10.69
N ILE A 254 -1.35 49.56 -11.81
CA ILE A 254 -1.90 48.19 -11.84
C ILE A 254 -1.05 47.26 -12.73
N LEU A 255 -0.93 47.56 -14.02
CA LEU A 255 -0.34 46.62 -15.00
C LEU A 255 1.18 46.49 -14.85
N GLN A 256 1.92 47.60 -14.76
CA GLN A 256 3.38 47.58 -14.62
C GLN A 256 3.84 46.93 -13.29
N PRO A 257 3.26 47.25 -12.12
CA PRO A 257 3.60 46.58 -10.86
C PRO A 257 3.27 45.08 -10.84
N ALA A 258 2.24 44.67 -11.59
CA ALA A 258 1.88 43.26 -11.78
C ALA A 258 2.84 42.51 -12.70
N CYS A 259 3.76 43.22 -13.37
CA CYS A 259 4.72 42.66 -14.34
C CYS A 259 4.02 41.86 -15.45
N LEU A 260 2.85 42.33 -15.90
CA LEU A 260 2.05 41.64 -16.90
C LEU A 260 2.81 41.51 -18.23
N ARG A 261 2.97 40.27 -18.70
CA ARG A 261 3.56 39.97 -20.01
C ARG A 261 2.55 40.22 -21.12
N ASP A 262 3.02 40.81 -22.22
CA ASP A 262 2.17 41.08 -23.38
C ASP A 262 2.10 39.85 -24.30
N LYS A 263 0.93 39.22 -24.38
CA LYS A 263 0.69 37.98 -25.13
C LYS A 263 -0.42 38.18 -26.17
N PRO A 264 -0.27 37.75 -27.43
CA PRO A 264 -1.31 37.96 -28.44
C PRO A 264 -2.59 37.19 -28.10
N LEU A 265 -3.74 37.80 -28.42
CA LEU A 265 -5.03 37.14 -28.42
C LEU A 265 -5.04 36.09 -29.55
N ARG A 266 -5.52 34.87 -29.26
CA ARG A 266 -5.58 33.81 -30.28
C ARG A 266 -6.58 34.19 -31.38
N ASN A 267 -6.28 33.77 -32.61
CA ASN A 267 -7.22 33.89 -33.72
C ASN A 267 -8.53 33.17 -33.38
N ARG A 268 -9.69 33.78 -33.70
CA ARG A 268 -11.05 33.27 -33.41
C ARG A 268 -11.44 33.23 -31.92
N ASN A 269 -10.63 33.84 -31.05
CA ASN A 269 -11.02 34.10 -29.67
C ASN A 269 -11.53 35.53 -29.53
N HIS A 270 -12.71 35.66 -28.94
CA HIS A 270 -13.39 36.93 -28.76
C HIS A 270 -13.70 37.14 -27.29
N ILE A 271 -13.31 38.29 -26.72
CA ILE A 271 -13.59 38.61 -25.31
C ILE A 271 -14.62 39.74 -25.28
N LEU A 272 -15.80 39.46 -24.73
CA LEU A 272 -16.94 40.38 -24.74
C LEU A 272 -16.90 41.30 -23.52
N SER A 273 -17.06 42.61 -23.76
CA SER A 273 -17.19 43.63 -22.71
C SER A 273 -18.55 43.50 -22.02
N PRO A 274 -18.59 43.39 -20.67
CA PRO A 274 -19.84 43.33 -19.91
C PRO A 274 -20.61 44.65 -19.92
N SER A 275 -19.99 45.74 -20.38
CA SER A 275 -20.60 47.07 -20.45
C SER A 275 -21.17 47.41 -21.82
N THR A 276 -20.68 46.78 -22.90
CA THR A 276 -21.14 47.09 -24.26
C THR A 276 -21.72 45.89 -25.02
N GLY A 277 -21.37 44.67 -24.61
CA GLY A 277 -21.66 43.43 -25.35
C GLY A 277 -20.82 43.21 -26.61
N ASN A 278 -19.97 44.18 -26.98
CA ASN A 278 -19.05 44.05 -28.11
C ASN A 278 -17.73 43.42 -27.66
N SER A 279 -16.97 42.85 -28.59
CA SER A 279 -15.61 42.40 -28.31
C SER A 279 -14.68 43.57 -27.97
N TYR A 280 -13.78 43.37 -27.02
CA TYR A 280 -12.64 44.29 -26.80
C TYR A 280 -11.81 44.40 -28.09
N LYS A 281 -11.20 45.57 -28.31
CA LYS A 281 -10.45 45.86 -29.54
C LYS A 281 -8.97 45.49 -29.43
N GLY A 282 -8.46 45.36 -28.21
CA GLY A 282 -7.10 44.94 -27.91
C GLY A 282 -6.74 43.59 -28.55
N GLY A 283 -5.60 43.55 -29.22
CA GLY A 283 -5.07 42.33 -29.85
C GLY A 283 -4.15 41.52 -28.93
N THR A 284 -3.93 41.96 -27.70
CA THR A 284 -3.01 41.35 -26.75
C THR A 284 -3.57 41.35 -25.33
N LEU A 285 -3.03 40.50 -24.46
CA LEU A 285 -3.43 40.41 -23.05
C LEU A 285 -3.30 41.76 -22.33
N HIS A 286 -2.22 42.51 -22.57
CA HIS A 286 -2.01 43.81 -21.96
C HIS A 286 -3.10 44.80 -22.41
N SER A 287 -3.30 44.94 -23.74
CA SER A 287 -4.29 45.87 -24.29
C SER A 287 -5.74 45.50 -23.92
N VAL A 288 -6.07 44.22 -23.87
CA VAL A 288 -7.39 43.73 -23.42
C VAL A 288 -7.60 44.02 -21.93
N LEU A 289 -6.61 43.73 -21.07
CA LEU A 289 -6.74 44.01 -19.64
C LEU A 289 -6.80 45.51 -19.35
N GLN A 290 -6.14 46.33 -20.15
CA GLN A 290 -6.26 47.78 -20.08
C GLN A 290 -7.70 48.24 -20.36
N GLU A 291 -8.34 47.74 -21.43
CA GLU A 291 -9.76 48.01 -21.72
C GLU A 291 -10.70 47.47 -20.62
N ALA A 292 -10.46 46.25 -20.15
CA ALA A 292 -11.27 45.63 -19.09
C ALA A 292 -11.16 46.39 -17.75
N LEU A 293 -9.99 46.92 -17.40
CA LEU A 293 -9.80 47.73 -16.19
C LEU A 293 -10.56 49.07 -16.25
N VAL A 294 -10.71 49.66 -17.45
CA VAL A 294 -11.57 50.84 -17.64
C VAL A 294 -13.03 50.47 -17.38
N ASP A 295 -13.50 49.34 -17.93
CA ASP A 295 -14.86 48.85 -17.67
C ASP A 295 -15.09 48.59 -16.17
N ILE A 296 -14.16 47.93 -15.49
CA ILE A 296 -14.24 47.62 -14.05
C ILE A 296 -14.28 48.90 -13.19
N LEU A 297 -13.53 49.93 -13.54
CA LEU A 297 -13.36 51.13 -12.70
C LEU A 297 -14.35 52.25 -13.01
N GLN A 298 -14.87 52.35 -14.25
CA GLN A 298 -15.70 53.48 -14.70
C GLN A 298 -17.04 53.08 -15.30
N THR A 299 -17.11 52.00 -16.09
CA THR A 299 -18.30 51.73 -16.90
C THR A 299 -19.29 50.83 -16.17
N PRO A 300 -20.58 51.17 -16.07
CA PRO A 300 -21.57 50.28 -15.47
C PRO A 300 -21.72 48.98 -16.28
N ILE A 301 -22.00 47.88 -15.59
CA ILE A 301 -22.34 46.59 -16.22
C ILE A 301 -23.73 46.72 -16.88
N GLN A 302 -23.83 46.32 -18.15
CA GLN A 302 -25.04 46.42 -18.95
C GLN A 302 -25.50 45.02 -19.37
N TRP A 303 -26.25 44.33 -18.50
CA TRP A 303 -26.63 42.94 -18.71
C TRP A 303 -27.40 42.73 -20.02
N ASN A 304 -28.32 43.64 -20.35
CA ASN A 304 -29.09 43.56 -21.59
C ASN A 304 -28.21 43.74 -22.84
N SER A 305 -27.27 44.70 -22.81
CA SER A 305 -26.33 44.90 -23.91
C SER A 305 -25.39 43.72 -24.09
N LEU A 306 -24.92 43.13 -22.99
CA LEU A 306 -24.13 41.89 -23.03
C LEU A 306 -24.92 40.75 -23.68
N LEU A 307 -26.20 40.56 -23.31
CA LEU A 307 -27.06 39.54 -23.93
C LEU A 307 -27.31 39.79 -25.41
N VAL A 308 -27.58 41.03 -25.81
CA VAL A 308 -27.73 41.41 -27.23
C VAL A 308 -26.42 41.19 -28.00
N GLY A 309 -25.29 41.50 -27.39
CA GLY A 309 -23.95 41.27 -27.95
C GLY A 309 -23.66 39.79 -28.18
N ILE A 310 -23.91 38.94 -27.17
CA ILE A 310 -23.80 37.48 -27.29
C ILE A 310 -24.76 36.98 -28.37
N ALA A 311 -26.02 37.42 -28.35
CA ALA A 311 -27.05 36.95 -29.26
C ALA A 311 -26.83 37.37 -30.72
N SER A 312 -26.29 38.57 -30.95
CA SER A 312 -25.93 39.05 -32.29
C SER A 312 -24.70 38.35 -32.84
N SER A 313 -23.69 38.09 -32.00
CA SER A 313 -22.44 37.43 -32.39
C SER A 313 -22.63 35.94 -32.69
N MET A 314 -23.66 35.29 -32.12
CA MET A 314 -23.87 33.84 -32.20
C MET A 314 -25.14 33.43 -32.96
N ARG A 315 -25.81 34.37 -33.63
CA ARG A 315 -27.09 34.12 -34.32
C ARG A 315 -26.94 33.04 -35.40
N GLY A 316 -27.71 31.96 -35.29
CA GLY A 316 -27.73 30.85 -36.24
C GLY A 316 -26.68 29.74 -35.99
N LEU A 317 -25.95 29.81 -34.87
CA LEU A 317 -24.99 28.79 -34.43
C LEU A 317 -25.58 27.86 -33.36
N CYS A 318 -24.98 26.69 -33.17
CA CYS A 318 -25.23 25.84 -32.00
C CYS A 318 -24.17 26.18 -30.93
N VAL A 319 -24.59 26.64 -29.75
CA VAL A 319 -23.68 27.16 -28.72
C VAL A 319 -23.45 26.13 -27.61
N LYS A 320 -22.20 25.70 -27.43
CA LYS A 320 -21.78 24.92 -26.25
C LYS A 320 -21.33 25.88 -25.16
N MET A 321 -22.03 25.87 -24.04
CA MET A 321 -21.77 26.81 -22.95
C MET A 321 -21.08 26.12 -21.78
N THR A 322 -20.03 26.76 -21.27
CA THR A 322 -19.28 26.32 -20.10
C THR A 322 -19.21 27.46 -19.09
N ALA A 323 -19.87 27.28 -17.95
CA ALA A 323 -19.78 28.19 -16.82
C ALA A 323 -18.54 27.85 -16.00
N ILE A 324 -17.68 28.84 -15.75
CA ILE A 324 -16.47 28.70 -14.94
C ILE A 324 -16.70 29.42 -13.60
N GLY A 325 -16.46 28.70 -12.50
CA GLY A 325 -16.65 29.22 -11.15
C GLY A 325 -18.09 29.18 -10.65
N ALA A 326 -18.35 29.83 -9.51
CA ALA A 326 -19.64 29.77 -8.84
C ALA A 326 -20.72 30.63 -9.56
N PRO A 327 -22.00 30.20 -9.60
CA PRO A 327 -23.01 30.66 -10.57
C PRO A 327 -23.65 32.04 -10.31
N GLY A 328 -22.90 33.04 -9.83
CA GLY A 328 -23.40 34.41 -9.65
C GLY A 328 -23.71 35.09 -10.99
N GLY A 329 -24.95 35.52 -11.21
CA GLY A 329 -25.38 36.23 -12.43
C GLY A 329 -25.44 35.40 -13.72
N ILE A 330 -24.79 34.23 -13.78
CA ILE A 330 -24.74 33.34 -14.94
C ILE A 330 -26.15 32.82 -15.32
N ASN A 331 -27.02 32.54 -14.34
CA ASN A 331 -28.39 32.10 -14.61
C ASN A 331 -29.21 33.15 -15.40
N LEU A 332 -28.96 34.45 -15.16
CA LEU A 332 -29.61 35.53 -15.93
C LEU A 332 -29.18 35.49 -17.40
N ILE A 333 -27.94 35.07 -17.67
CA ILE A 333 -27.45 34.89 -19.03
C ILE A 333 -28.10 33.67 -19.68
N CYS A 334 -28.21 32.54 -18.96
CA CYS A 334 -28.91 31.34 -19.44
C CYS A 334 -30.38 31.62 -19.81
N ASP A 335 -31.09 32.36 -18.95
CA ASP A 335 -32.50 32.72 -19.16
C ASP A 335 -32.66 33.70 -20.34
N GLY A 336 -31.72 34.66 -20.47
CA GLY A 336 -31.67 35.62 -21.56
C GLY A 336 -31.39 35.00 -22.93
N LEU A 337 -30.46 34.03 -23.00
CA LEU A 337 -30.15 33.28 -24.22
C LEU A 337 -31.36 32.48 -24.73
N SER A 338 -32.08 31.85 -23.81
CA SER A 338 -33.30 31.10 -24.11
C SER A 338 -34.41 32.02 -24.66
N SER A 339 -34.56 33.20 -24.06
CA SER A 339 -35.51 34.24 -24.47
C SER A 339 -35.16 34.88 -25.83
N ALA A 340 -33.88 34.87 -26.22
CA ALA A 340 -33.39 35.37 -27.51
C ALA A 340 -33.48 34.33 -28.66
N GLY A 341 -33.98 33.12 -28.38
CA GLY A 341 -34.16 32.06 -29.39
C GLY A 341 -32.88 31.34 -29.82
N ILE A 342 -31.87 31.29 -28.94
CA ILE A 342 -30.58 30.64 -29.21
C ILE A 342 -30.60 29.23 -28.61
N ASN A 343 -30.31 28.22 -29.44
CA ASN A 343 -30.14 26.84 -28.98
C ASN A 343 -28.77 26.69 -28.31
N TRP A 344 -28.76 26.33 -27.03
CA TRP A 344 -27.53 26.11 -26.26
C TRP A 344 -27.61 24.81 -25.48
N GLU A 345 -26.45 24.20 -25.26
CA GLU A 345 -26.29 23.01 -24.42
C GLU A 345 -25.38 23.33 -23.23
N LYS A 346 -25.86 23.02 -22.01
CA LYS A 346 -25.04 23.10 -20.81
C LYS A 346 -24.08 21.91 -20.79
N THR A 347 -22.78 22.16 -20.82
CA THR A 347 -21.83 21.12 -20.43
C THR A 347 -21.94 20.90 -18.91
N ASN A 348 -22.34 19.70 -18.49
CA ASN A 348 -22.54 19.39 -17.08
C ASN A 348 -21.25 19.66 -16.27
N GLU A 349 -21.40 20.25 -15.08
CA GLU A 349 -20.37 20.24 -14.04
C GLU A 349 -19.95 18.77 -13.84
N THR A 350 -18.70 18.48 -14.13
CA THR A 350 -18.23 17.10 -14.32
C THR A 350 -18.10 16.43 -12.96
N GLN A 351 -18.83 15.32 -12.74
CA GLN A 351 -18.46 14.32 -11.74
C GLN A 351 -17.12 13.72 -12.18
N MET A 352 -16.03 14.16 -11.56
CA MET A 352 -14.70 13.58 -11.81
C MET A 352 -14.56 12.23 -11.10
N ASP A 353 -13.92 11.31 -11.81
CA ASP A 353 -13.61 9.94 -11.40
C ASP A 353 -12.71 9.91 -10.16
N ARG A 354 -13.03 9.05 -9.18
CA ARG A 354 -12.42 9.00 -7.83
C ARG A 354 -11.02 8.33 -7.81
N SER A 355 -10.39 8.18 -8.97
CA SER A 355 -9.28 7.25 -9.18
C SER A 355 -7.88 7.82 -8.92
N SER A 356 -7.74 9.09 -8.50
CA SER A 356 -6.43 9.65 -8.10
C SER A 356 -6.47 10.31 -6.72
N GLN A 357 -6.52 9.49 -5.66
CA GLN A 357 -6.17 9.97 -4.32
C GLN A 357 -4.66 10.19 -4.22
N SER A 358 -4.22 11.17 -3.41
CA SER A 358 -2.81 11.29 -3.04
C SER A 358 -2.33 10.01 -2.36
N GLU A 359 -1.12 9.55 -2.70
CA GLU A 359 -0.51 8.36 -2.07
C GLU A 359 -0.50 8.51 -0.54
N ALA A 360 -1.04 7.50 0.16
CA ALA A 360 -1.16 7.47 1.62
C ALA A 360 -0.24 6.38 2.18
N ILE A 361 -0.05 6.33 3.50
CA ILE A 361 0.82 5.33 4.13
C ILE A 361 -0.03 4.30 4.88
N ALA A 362 0.12 3.03 4.53
CA ALA A 362 -0.49 1.92 5.23
C ALA A 362 0.36 1.50 6.43
N VAL A 363 -0.30 1.21 7.55
CA VAL A 363 0.30 0.44 8.65
C VAL A 363 -0.02 -1.03 8.40
N VAL A 364 1.00 -1.84 8.14
CA VAL A 364 0.83 -3.26 7.76
C VAL A 364 1.18 -4.23 8.90
N GLY A 365 1.84 -3.75 9.95
CA GLY A 365 2.12 -4.54 11.15
C GLY A 365 2.45 -3.66 12.35
N MET A 366 2.25 -4.19 13.56
CA MET A 366 2.56 -3.49 14.80
C MET A 366 2.88 -4.48 15.93
N SER A 367 3.73 -4.05 16.87
CA SER A 367 3.95 -4.74 18.14
C SER A 367 4.48 -3.76 19.19
N GLY A 368 4.35 -4.12 20.47
CA GLY A 368 4.95 -3.38 21.56
C GLY A 368 4.92 -4.13 22.90
N ARG A 369 5.50 -3.47 23.90
CA ARG A 369 5.46 -3.81 25.31
C ARG A 369 5.03 -2.57 26.09
N PHE A 370 3.99 -2.70 26.89
CA PHE A 370 3.40 -1.58 27.62
C PHE A 370 3.06 -2.00 29.05
N PRO A 371 2.92 -1.06 30.00
CA PRO A 371 2.41 -1.37 31.33
C PRO A 371 1.06 -2.09 31.23
N GLY A 372 0.96 -3.27 31.83
CA GLY A 372 -0.25 -4.09 31.78
C GLY A 372 -0.38 -4.98 30.55
N GLY A 373 0.65 -5.06 29.69
CA GLY A 373 0.66 -6.03 28.58
C GLY A 373 2.06 -6.36 28.04
N GLN A 374 2.37 -7.66 28.01
CA GLN A 374 3.52 -8.25 27.34
C GLN A 374 3.27 -8.48 25.84
N ASP A 375 2.04 -8.30 25.38
CA ASP A 375 1.67 -8.27 23.97
C ASP A 375 0.50 -7.30 23.76
N LEU A 376 0.02 -7.22 22.52
CA LEU A 376 -1.06 -6.30 22.15
C LEU A 376 -2.42 -6.70 22.69
N GLU A 377 -2.68 -8.00 22.92
CA GLU A 377 -3.95 -8.47 23.45
C GLU A 377 -4.05 -8.17 24.95
N GLU A 378 -3.00 -8.42 25.72
CA GLU A 378 -2.95 -8.03 27.13
C GLU A 378 -3.01 -6.50 27.31
N PHE A 379 -2.35 -5.75 26.41
CA PHE A 379 -2.46 -4.28 26.40
C PHE A 379 -3.90 -3.84 26.09
N TRP A 380 -4.54 -4.45 25.10
CA TRP A 380 -5.94 -4.17 24.79
C TRP A 380 -6.87 -4.47 25.97
N ASP A 381 -6.71 -5.62 26.64
CA ASP A 381 -7.49 -5.99 27.81
C ASP A 381 -7.36 -4.95 28.93
N THR A 382 -6.15 -4.43 29.15
CA THR A 382 -5.90 -3.33 30.09
C THR A 382 -6.69 -2.08 29.74
N LEU A 383 -6.76 -1.71 28.46
CA LEU A 383 -7.52 -0.54 28.00
C LEU A 383 -9.03 -0.78 28.05
N ALA A 384 -9.50 -1.91 27.51
CA ALA A 384 -10.91 -2.28 27.40
C ALA A 384 -11.57 -2.42 28.79
N THR A 385 -10.82 -2.90 29.79
CA THR A 385 -11.28 -3.00 31.18
C THR A 385 -11.06 -1.74 32.01
N GLY A 386 -10.44 -0.69 31.44
CA GLY A 386 -10.22 0.58 32.12
C GLY A 386 -9.27 0.46 33.32
N LYS A 387 -8.19 -0.31 33.21
CA LYS A 387 -7.20 -0.46 34.30
C LYS A 387 -6.24 0.73 34.37
N ASP A 388 -5.92 1.12 35.60
CA ASP A 388 -4.91 2.11 35.94
C ASP A 388 -3.63 1.38 36.37
N MET A 389 -2.55 1.54 35.59
CA MET A 389 -1.31 0.76 35.75
C MET A 389 -0.26 1.48 36.61
N HIS A 390 -0.57 2.63 37.21
CA HIS A 390 0.41 3.28 38.08
C HIS A 390 0.66 2.45 39.35
N ARG A 391 1.92 2.39 39.76
CA ARG A 391 2.37 1.73 40.99
C ARG A 391 3.65 2.39 41.50
N SER A 392 4.08 2.04 42.71
CA SER A 392 5.40 2.47 43.21
C SER A 392 6.51 1.91 42.32
N VAL A 393 7.62 2.66 42.20
CA VAL A 393 8.83 2.20 41.49
C VAL A 393 9.25 0.81 42.00
N PRO A 394 9.37 -0.19 41.11
CA PRO A 394 9.84 -1.52 41.47
C PRO A 394 11.30 -1.51 41.95
N THR A 395 11.61 -2.41 42.89
CA THR A 395 12.96 -2.52 43.49
C THR A 395 14.04 -2.98 42.52
N ASP A 396 13.65 -3.60 41.40
CA ASP A 396 14.57 -4.02 40.33
C ASP A 396 14.96 -2.86 39.38
N ARG A 397 14.43 -1.65 39.59
CA ARG A 397 14.87 -0.40 38.93
C ARG A 397 15.89 0.34 39.78
N PHE A 398 15.44 0.84 40.93
CA PHE A 398 16.24 1.49 41.97
C PHE A 398 15.44 1.54 43.29
N ASP A 399 16.12 1.68 44.43
CA ASP A 399 15.42 1.83 45.71
C ASP A 399 14.81 3.22 45.84
N VAL A 400 13.49 3.31 45.69
CA VAL A 400 12.74 4.57 45.75
C VAL A 400 12.88 5.30 47.09
N LYS A 401 13.18 4.58 48.19
CA LYS A 401 13.30 5.19 49.53
C LYS A 401 14.46 6.17 49.61
N ASP A 402 15.54 5.93 48.87
CA ASP A 402 16.73 6.78 48.88
C ASP A 402 16.47 8.12 48.17
N PHE A 403 15.51 8.13 47.24
CA PHE A 403 15.21 9.24 46.35
C PHE A 403 13.84 9.87 46.58
N LEU A 404 13.03 9.40 47.54
CA LEU A 404 11.73 9.99 47.86
C LEU A 404 11.85 11.07 48.93
N ASP A 405 11.36 12.27 48.63
CA ASP A 405 11.13 13.34 49.60
C ASP A 405 9.83 14.08 49.26
N PRO A 406 8.71 13.75 49.93
CA PRO A 406 7.42 14.40 49.69
C PRO A 406 7.46 15.91 49.96
N SER A 407 8.37 16.39 50.82
CA SER A 407 8.52 17.82 51.13
C SER A 407 9.11 18.61 49.96
N GLY A 408 9.85 17.94 49.07
CA GLY A 408 10.52 18.55 47.92
C GLY A 408 11.73 19.41 48.27
N ILE A 409 12.25 19.35 49.50
CA ILE A 409 13.35 20.19 50.00
C ILE A 409 14.72 19.55 49.69
N LYS A 410 14.85 18.24 49.91
CA LYS A 410 16.11 17.50 49.73
C LYS A 410 16.56 17.58 48.27
N GLN A 411 17.87 17.67 48.05
CA GLN A 411 18.45 17.63 46.71
C GLN A 411 18.40 16.20 46.17
N ASN A 412 18.33 16.08 44.84
CA ASN A 412 18.33 14.81 44.13
C ASN A 412 17.24 13.83 44.59
N THR A 413 16.08 14.34 44.98
CA THR A 413 14.89 13.55 45.34
C THR A 413 13.64 13.94 44.55
N SER A 414 12.73 12.99 44.41
CA SER A 414 11.39 13.12 43.85
C SER A 414 10.34 13.26 44.94
N ARG A 415 9.27 14.01 44.66
CA ARG A 415 8.07 14.11 45.52
C ARG A 415 7.11 12.93 45.36
N THR A 416 7.32 12.10 44.35
CA THR A 416 6.44 10.98 43.99
C THR A 416 7.23 9.68 43.85
N PRO A 417 6.72 8.55 44.39
CA PRO A 417 7.30 7.23 44.18
C PRO A 417 6.69 6.51 42.97
N PHE A 418 5.79 7.12 42.21
CA PHE A 418 4.94 6.42 41.25
C PHE A 418 5.49 6.41 39.82
N GLY A 419 5.14 5.36 39.08
CA GLY A 419 5.33 5.19 37.65
C GLY A 419 4.47 4.05 37.10
N CYS A 420 4.45 3.87 35.79
CA CYS A 420 3.86 2.73 35.11
C CYS A 420 4.99 1.93 34.42
N PHE A 421 5.10 0.64 34.70
CA PHE A 421 6.30 -0.13 34.37
C PHE A 421 5.96 -1.37 33.56
N ILE A 422 6.87 -1.74 32.65
CA ILE A 422 6.86 -3.02 31.96
C ILE A 422 7.34 -4.09 32.94
N ASP A 423 6.61 -5.19 33.04
CA ASP A 423 7.03 -6.34 33.84
C ASP A 423 8.13 -7.13 33.12
N ASN A 424 8.98 -7.84 33.88
CA ASN A 424 10.04 -8.71 33.33
C ASN A 424 11.05 -8.02 32.38
N LEU A 425 11.40 -6.77 32.66
CA LEU A 425 12.27 -5.93 31.82
C LEU A 425 13.60 -6.60 31.40
N GLY A 426 14.14 -7.51 32.21
CA GLY A 426 15.38 -8.23 31.93
C GLY A 426 15.28 -9.33 30.87
N HIS A 427 14.07 -9.78 30.49
CA HIS A 427 13.87 -10.90 29.57
C HIS A 427 14.21 -10.51 28.13
N PHE A 428 15.02 -11.33 27.47
CA PHE A 428 15.43 -11.15 26.08
C PHE A 428 15.94 -12.48 25.49
N ASP A 429 15.52 -12.83 24.28
CA ASP A 429 16.04 -14.01 23.57
C ASP A 429 17.34 -13.67 22.82
N ALA A 430 18.45 -13.72 23.54
CA ALA A 430 19.76 -13.41 22.96
C ALA A 430 20.14 -14.36 21.81
N ASN A 431 19.71 -15.62 21.85
CA ASN A 431 19.99 -16.60 20.80
C ASN A 431 19.21 -16.29 19.52
N LEU A 432 17.96 -15.82 19.62
CA LEU A 432 17.18 -15.39 18.47
C LEU A 432 17.91 -14.28 17.69
N PHE A 433 18.50 -13.32 18.39
CA PHE A 433 19.17 -12.16 17.79
C PHE A 433 20.68 -12.32 17.58
N ASN A 434 21.22 -13.54 17.75
CA ASN A 434 22.66 -13.83 17.64
C ASN A 434 23.54 -12.95 18.56
N VAL A 435 23.04 -12.63 19.75
CA VAL A 435 23.70 -11.80 20.77
C VAL A 435 24.29 -12.72 21.85
N SER A 436 25.54 -12.49 22.24
CA SER A 436 26.14 -13.26 23.34
C SER A 436 25.54 -12.84 24.71
N PRO A 437 25.47 -13.73 25.72
CA PRO A 437 25.02 -13.34 27.06
C PRO A 437 25.82 -12.17 27.68
N ARG A 438 27.11 -12.07 27.35
CA ARG A 438 27.99 -10.97 27.77
C ARG A 438 27.58 -9.63 27.16
N GLU A 439 27.24 -9.63 25.87
CA GLU A 439 26.72 -8.45 25.18
C GLU A 439 25.33 -8.07 25.68
N ALA A 440 24.41 -9.04 25.79
CA ALA A 440 23.04 -8.81 26.23
C ALA A 440 22.96 -8.13 27.61
N LYS A 441 23.90 -8.44 28.52
CA LYS A 441 24.02 -7.79 29.84
C LYS A 441 24.32 -6.29 29.73
N GLN A 442 25.07 -5.86 28.72
CA GLN A 442 25.45 -4.47 28.49
C GLN A 442 24.40 -3.71 27.67
N MET A 443 23.52 -4.40 26.94
CA MET A 443 22.48 -3.78 26.12
C MET A 443 21.39 -3.10 26.96
N ASP A 444 21.13 -1.84 26.62
CA ASP A 444 19.96 -1.08 27.06
C ASP A 444 18.69 -1.92 26.81
N PRO A 445 17.84 -2.14 27.84
CA PRO A 445 16.58 -2.86 27.68
C PRO A 445 15.72 -2.32 26.53
N THR A 446 15.77 -1.01 26.25
CA THR A 446 15.08 -0.40 25.12
C THR A 446 15.50 -1.04 23.79
N GLN A 447 16.80 -1.25 23.57
CA GLN A 447 17.31 -1.90 22.35
C GLN A 447 16.87 -3.36 22.25
N ARG A 448 16.86 -4.09 23.39
CA ARG A 448 16.42 -5.49 23.46
C ARG A 448 14.93 -5.63 23.15
N LEU A 449 14.10 -4.79 23.77
CA LEU A 449 12.66 -4.76 23.53
C LEU A 449 12.35 -4.32 22.09
N LEU A 450 13.10 -3.35 21.53
CA LEU A 450 12.94 -2.92 20.15
C LEU A 450 13.20 -4.06 19.15
N LEU A 451 14.24 -4.87 19.35
CA LEU A 451 14.52 -6.05 18.53
C LEU A 451 13.34 -7.03 18.55
N MET A 452 12.79 -7.33 19.74
CA MET A 452 11.64 -8.22 19.89
C MET A 452 10.39 -7.64 19.24
N SER A 453 10.03 -6.39 19.52
CA SER A 453 8.85 -5.75 18.95
C SER A 453 8.97 -5.54 17.44
N ALA A 454 10.15 -5.24 16.90
CA ALA A 454 10.36 -5.15 15.45
C ALA A 454 10.16 -6.51 14.77
N TYR A 455 10.72 -7.58 15.36
CA TYR A 455 10.57 -8.93 14.85
C TYR A 455 9.08 -9.36 14.81
N GLU A 456 8.34 -9.12 15.90
CA GLU A 456 6.90 -9.43 15.97
C GLU A 456 6.05 -8.56 15.03
N ALA A 457 6.37 -7.26 14.89
CA ALA A 457 5.66 -6.38 13.97
C ALA A 457 5.86 -6.78 12.51
N LEU A 458 7.06 -7.27 12.16
CA LEU A 458 7.36 -7.85 10.84
C LEU A 458 6.62 -9.16 10.60
N GLU A 459 6.55 -10.05 11.60
CA GLU A 459 5.74 -11.28 11.50
C GLU A 459 4.26 -10.94 11.28
N MET A 460 3.73 -9.94 11.98
CA MET A 460 2.35 -9.44 11.75
C MET A 460 2.16 -8.86 10.34
N ALA A 461 3.18 -8.17 9.80
CA ALA A 461 3.17 -7.66 8.42
C ALA A 461 3.35 -8.77 7.36
N GLY A 462 3.60 -10.01 7.78
CA GLY A 462 3.85 -11.12 6.88
C GLY A 462 5.18 -10.99 6.14
N TYR A 463 6.20 -10.40 6.78
CA TYR A 463 7.55 -10.28 6.24
C TYR A 463 8.22 -11.66 6.14
N SER A 464 8.91 -11.92 5.03
CA SER A 464 9.62 -13.17 4.74
C SER A 464 10.93 -12.91 4.01
N ASP A 465 11.86 -13.86 4.09
CA ASP A 465 13.15 -13.79 3.40
C ASP A 465 12.94 -13.74 1.89
N GLY A 466 13.70 -12.89 1.18
CA GLY A 466 13.63 -12.76 -0.27
C GLY A 466 12.60 -11.75 -0.79
N ARG A 467 11.80 -11.10 0.07
CA ARG A 467 11.06 -9.89 -0.33
C ARG A 467 12.05 -8.75 -0.59
N GLY A 468 12.16 -8.35 -1.86
CA GLY A 468 13.02 -7.24 -2.29
C GLY A 468 12.55 -5.88 -1.75
N GLY A 469 13.38 -4.86 -1.94
CA GLY A 469 13.07 -3.47 -1.60
C GLY A 469 13.94 -2.90 -0.50
N THR A 470 13.97 -1.58 -0.41
CA THR A 470 14.81 -0.86 0.56
C THR A 470 14.04 -0.69 1.87
N VAL A 471 14.58 -1.22 2.98
CA VAL A 471 13.96 -1.14 4.31
C VAL A 471 14.68 -0.13 5.21
N SER A 472 13.91 0.79 5.80
CA SER A 472 14.42 1.87 6.65
C SER A 472 13.96 1.74 8.11
N THR A 473 14.66 2.38 9.04
CA THR A 473 14.38 2.33 10.48
C THR A 473 14.44 3.73 11.12
N PHE A 474 13.36 4.13 11.80
CA PHE A 474 13.25 5.41 12.50
C PHE A 474 12.75 5.19 13.93
N ILE A 475 13.63 5.37 14.92
CA ILE A 475 13.31 5.03 16.32
C ILE A 475 13.45 6.26 17.23
N GLY A 476 12.39 6.59 17.94
CA GLY A 476 12.36 7.63 18.96
C GLY A 476 12.92 7.16 20.30
N GLN A 477 13.93 7.85 20.84
CA GLN A 477 14.47 7.60 22.18
C GLN A 477 15.04 8.89 22.77
N MET A 478 14.68 9.21 24.02
CA MET A 478 15.13 10.45 24.68
C MET A 478 16.06 10.24 25.87
N SER A 479 16.06 9.05 26.49
CA SER A 479 16.81 8.75 27.71
C SER A 479 17.97 7.79 27.45
N ASP A 480 19.01 7.90 28.26
CA ASP A 480 20.18 7.01 28.29
C ASP A 480 20.35 6.39 29.69
N ASP A 481 19.24 6.15 30.41
CA ASP A 481 19.25 5.74 31.82
C ASP A 481 20.16 4.52 32.06
N TRP A 482 20.13 3.53 31.16
CA TRP A 482 20.95 2.32 31.28
C TRP A 482 22.44 2.62 31.20
N ARG A 483 22.84 3.54 30.31
CA ARG A 483 24.23 4.02 30.19
C ARG A 483 24.68 4.66 31.50
N GLU A 484 23.83 5.50 32.06
CA GLU A 484 24.18 6.37 33.20
C GLU A 484 24.15 5.63 34.54
N SER A 485 23.17 4.74 34.74
CA SER A 485 22.90 4.14 36.05
C SER A 485 23.32 2.67 36.18
N ASN A 486 23.46 1.94 35.08
CA ASN A 486 23.69 0.49 35.11
C ASN A 486 25.04 0.12 34.49
N ALA A 487 25.29 0.52 33.25
CA ALA A 487 26.48 0.13 32.50
C ALA A 487 27.73 0.95 32.88
N SER A 488 27.57 2.17 33.40
CA SER A 488 28.67 3.06 33.78
C SER A 488 29.59 2.50 34.86
N GLY A 489 29.08 1.61 35.71
CA GLY A 489 29.84 0.96 36.78
C GLY A 489 30.69 -0.24 36.35
N ASP A 490 30.47 -0.78 35.15
CA ASP A 490 31.12 -1.99 34.62
C ASP A 490 31.34 -1.85 33.11
N ILE A 491 32.23 -0.93 32.71
CA ILE A 491 32.50 -0.62 31.30
C ILE A 491 33.22 -1.79 30.62
N ASP A 492 32.56 -2.38 29.62
CA ASP A 492 33.08 -3.48 28.80
C ASP A 492 33.14 -3.08 27.31
N LEU A 493 33.65 -3.95 26.44
CA LEU A 493 33.72 -3.77 24.99
C LEU A 493 32.34 -3.48 24.36
N TYR A 494 31.26 -3.98 24.97
CA TYR A 494 29.88 -3.78 24.53
C TYR A 494 29.23 -2.52 25.11
N TYR A 495 29.92 -1.72 25.92
CA TYR A 495 29.35 -0.51 26.53
C TYR A 495 28.82 0.46 25.46
N ILE A 496 29.62 0.81 24.46
CA ILE A 496 29.20 1.71 23.37
C ILE A 496 28.07 1.11 22.53
N PRO A 497 28.21 -0.08 21.92
CA PRO A 497 27.14 -0.64 21.08
C PRO A 497 25.90 -1.06 21.88
N GLY A 498 26.01 -1.28 23.18
CA GLY A 498 24.91 -1.64 24.06
C GLY A 498 24.12 -0.44 24.59
N THR A 499 24.72 0.75 24.65
CA THR A 499 24.10 1.90 25.35
C THR A 499 23.81 3.11 24.49
N MET A 500 24.51 3.29 23.36
CA MET A 500 24.29 4.46 22.50
C MET A 500 23.02 4.31 21.66
N ARG A 501 22.13 5.31 21.66
CA ARG A 501 20.80 5.27 21.01
C ARG A 501 20.82 4.89 19.54
N VAL A 502 21.86 5.29 18.80
CA VAL A 502 22.02 4.97 17.37
C VAL A 502 22.05 3.45 17.09
N PHE A 503 22.47 2.65 18.06
CA PHE A 503 22.51 1.19 17.92
C PHE A 503 21.12 0.55 18.05
N GLY A 504 20.10 1.24 18.56
CA GLY A 504 18.72 0.73 18.52
C GLY A 504 18.26 0.43 17.08
N PRO A 505 18.08 1.44 16.22
CA PRO A 505 17.74 1.24 14.81
C PRO A 505 18.87 0.57 14.01
N GLY A 506 20.15 0.82 14.35
CA GLY A 506 21.28 0.19 13.67
C GLY A 506 21.33 -1.33 13.85
N ARG A 507 20.94 -1.86 15.02
CA ARG A 507 20.85 -3.31 15.27
C ARG A 507 19.72 -3.95 14.47
N LEU A 508 18.62 -3.23 14.20
CA LEU A 508 17.56 -3.70 13.31
C LEU A 508 18.11 -3.89 11.89
N GLN A 509 18.76 -2.86 11.33
CA GLN A 509 19.40 -2.96 10.00
C GLN A 509 20.40 -4.13 9.95
N TYR A 510 21.27 -4.23 10.95
CA TYR A 510 22.31 -5.25 11.00
C TYR A 510 21.74 -6.67 11.11
N PHE A 511 20.71 -6.88 11.95
CA PHE A 511 20.15 -8.21 12.17
C PHE A 511 19.40 -8.75 10.95
N PHE A 512 18.61 -7.90 10.28
CA PHE A 512 17.82 -8.29 9.11
C PHE A 512 18.57 -8.11 7.77
N GLY A 513 19.79 -7.56 7.79
CA GLY A 513 20.60 -7.37 6.57
C GLY A 513 20.08 -6.26 5.66
N TRP A 514 19.48 -5.21 6.21
CA TRP A 514 18.91 -4.08 5.46
C TRP A 514 19.93 -2.97 5.22
N ASP A 515 19.81 -2.28 4.09
CA ASP A 515 20.73 -1.24 3.61
C ASP A 515 20.10 0.16 3.51
N GLY A 516 18.83 0.32 3.91
CA GLY A 516 18.13 1.60 3.88
C GLY A 516 18.53 2.57 5.00
N PRO A 517 17.91 3.76 5.04
CA PRO A 517 18.20 4.76 6.07
C PRO A 517 17.89 4.30 7.50
N SER A 518 18.73 4.70 8.47
CA SER A 518 18.60 4.33 9.88
C SER A 518 18.83 5.53 10.81
N TYR A 519 17.83 5.90 11.59
CA TYR A 519 17.86 7.10 12.42
C TYR A 519 17.34 6.87 13.83
N SER A 520 18.07 7.44 14.80
CA SER A 520 17.58 7.68 16.15
C SER A 520 17.09 9.12 16.26
N VAL A 521 15.88 9.32 16.79
CA VAL A 521 15.19 10.61 16.83
C VAL A 521 14.94 11.02 18.28
N ASP A 522 15.32 12.25 18.65
CA ASP A 522 15.00 12.83 19.95
C ASP A 522 14.24 14.15 19.75
N THR A 523 12.96 14.12 20.10
CA THR A 523 12.13 15.33 20.25
C THR A 523 11.40 15.27 21.60
N ALA A 524 12.07 14.72 22.62
CA ALA A 524 11.49 14.41 23.93
C ALA A 524 10.19 13.59 23.81
N CYS A 525 9.10 14.02 24.44
CA CYS A 525 7.83 13.30 24.51
C CYS A 525 7.15 13.02 23.14
N SER A 526 7.58 13.67 22.05
CA SER A 526 7.05 13.44 20.71
C SER A 526 7.96 12.59 19.81
N ALA A 527 9.01 11.98 20.37
CA ALA A 527 10.05 11.29 19.60
C ALA A 527 9.48 10.20 18.69
N SER A 528 8.64 9.29 19.20
CA SER A 528 8.07 8.21 18.40
C SER A 528 7.07 8.66 17.34
N MET A 529 6.34 9.75 17.54
CA MET A 529 5.45 10.26 16.48
C MET A 529 6.24 11.04 15.42
N SER A 530 7.33 11.70 15.83
CA SER A 530 8.25 12.36 14.91
C SER A 530 9.02 11.35 14.05
N SER A 531 9.37 10.19 14.60
CA SER A 531 9.97 9.09 13.83
C SER A 531 8.99 8.53 12.79
N VAL A 532 7.71 8.33 13.14
CA VAL A 532 6.65 7.99 12.17
C VAL A 532 6.52 9.04 11.07
N ASN A 533 6.55 10.34 11.41
CA ASN A 533 6.51 11.41 10.40
C ASN A 533 7.71 11.35 9.42
N LEU A 534 8.91 11.07 9.92
CA LEU A 534 10.10 10.93 9.07
C LEU A 534 10.02 9.69 8.19
N ALA A 535 9.53 8.56 8.72
CA ALA A 535 9.30 7.35 7.95
C ALA A 535 8.28 7.54 6.82
N CYS A 536 7.14 8.19 7.11
CA CYS A 536 6.16 8.53 6.08
C CYS A 536 6.78 9.41 4.97
N ARG A 537 7.64 10.37 5.33
CA ARG A 537 8.31 11.22 4.35
C ARG A 537 9.31 10.44 3.49
N ALA A 538 10.09 9.54 4.07
CA ALA A 538 11.03 8.70 3.33
C ALA A 538 10.30 7.78 2.33
N LEU A 539 9.18 7.18 2.73
CA LEU A 539 8.33 6.37 1.85
C LEU A 539 7.76 7.18 0.69
N LEU A 540 7.23 8.38 0.96
CA LEU A 540 6.66 9.25 -0.08
C LEU A 540 7.74 9.84 -1.00
N ALA A 541 8.97 10.00 -0.51
CA ALA A 541 10.12 10.45 -1.30
C ALA A 541 10.73 9.33 -2.16
N GLY A 542 10.42 8.06 -1.86
CA GLY A 542 11.03 6.91 -2.53
C GLY A 542 12.42 6.54 -2.00
N ASP A 543 12.80 7.03 -0.81
CA ASP A 543 14.06 6.65 -0.14
C ASP A 543 14.02 5.21 0.39
N CYS A 544 12.83 4.66 0.55
CA CYS A 544 12.57 3.29 0.98
C CYS A 544 11.20 2.79 0.46
N ASP A 545 11.01 1.48 0.50
CA ASP A 545 9.76 0.80 0.13
C ASP A 545 8.99 0.32 1.35
N THR A 546 9.73 -0.02 2.41
CA THR A 546 9.20 -0.38 3.73
C THR A 546 9.94 0.39 4.81
N SER A 547 9.24 0.76 5.88
CA SER A 547 9.83 1.51 6.99
C SER A 547 9.35 1.00 8.34
N LEU A 548 10.27 0.75 9.26
CA LEU A 548 9.95 0.52 10.66
C LEU A 548 10.04 1.84 11.41
N ALA A 549 8.95 2.24 12.04
CA ALA A 549 8.89 3.45 12.85
C ALA A 549 8.37 3.14 14.24
N GLY A 550 8.91 3.82 15.24
CA GLY A 550 8.49 3.58 16.62
C GLY A 550 9.29 4.38 17.63
N GLY A 551 9.29 3.90 18.87
CA GLY A 551 10.10 4.48 19.93
C GLY A 551 9.98 3.72 21.23
N GLY A 552 10.90 4.04 22.15
CA GLY A 552 11.03 3.35 23.42
C GLY A 552 11.40 4.28 24.56
N ASN A 553 10.87 3.97 25.75
CA ASN A 553 11.20 4.60 27.00
C ASN A 553 11.23 3.55 28.11
N VAL A 554 12.38 3.39 28.76
CA VAL A 554 12.57 2.48 29.90
C VAL A 554 13.24 3.26 31.03
N MET A 555 12.75 3.07 32.25
CA MET A 555 13.22 3.81 33.42
C MET A 555 14.12 2.93 34.28
N THR A 556 15.43 3.18 34.27
CA THR A 556 16.41 2.38 35.05
C THR A 556 17.21 3.18 36.04
N GLY A 557 17.06 4.51 36.07
CA GLY A 557 17.71 5.40 37.02
C GLY A 557 16.78 6.44 37.68
N PRO A 558 17.12 6.97 38.87
CA PRO A 558 16.32 7.96 39.58
C PRO A 558 16.49 9.40 39.06
N GLN A 559 17.52 9.69 38.25
CA GLN A 559 17.95 11.04 37.89
C GLN A 559 16.85 11.78 37.11
N MET A 560 16.30 11.15 36.07
CA MET A 560 15.23 11.74 35.25
C MET A 560 13.96 11.98 36.07
N THR A 561 13.53 11.00 36.88
CA THR A 561 12.36 11.14 37.76
C THR A 561 12.53 12.30 38.73
N THR A 562 13.72 12.42 39.32
CA THR A 562 14.08 13.51 40.24
C THR A 562 14.05 14.87 39.55
N GLY A 563 14.68 15.00 38.37
CA GLY A 563 14.69 16.25 37.60
C GLY A 563 13.29 16.69 37.20
N LEU A 564 12.48 15.77 36.68
CA LEU A 564 11.08 16.03 36.30
C LEU A 564 10.22 16.41 37.51
N SER A 565 10.44 15.79 38.67
CA SER A 565 9.74 16.16 39.91
C SER A 565 10.09 17.58 40.35
N LYS A 566 11.37 17.98 40.29
CA LYS A 566 11.82 19.35 40.59
C LYS A 566 11.30 20.37 39.58
N GLY A 567 11.16 19.97 38.32
CA GLY A 567 10.55 20.79 37.27
C GLY A 567 9.03 20.96 37.40
N GLY A 568 8.38 20.25 38.34
CA GLY A 568 6.93 20.31 38.54
C GLY A 568 6.12 19.60 37.44
N PHE A 569 6.74 18.68 36.70
CA PHE A 569 6.09 17.92 35.64
C PHE A 569 5.27 16.74 36.18
N LEU A 570 5.72 16.15 37.29
CA LEU A 570 5.17 14.88 37.77
C LEU A 570 4.00 15.06 38.73
N ALA A 571 2.98 14.21 38.56
CA ALA A 571 1.89 14.07 39.50
C ALA A 571 2.41 13.56 40.86
N SER A 572 2.14 14.32 41.91
CA SER A 572 2.44 13.91 43.28
C SER A 572 1.50 12.80 43.78
N SER A 573 0.32 12.73 43.18
CA SER A 573 -0.79 11.87 43.60
C SER A 573 -0.87 10.53 42.86
N GLY A 574 0.05 10.25 41.92
CA GLY A 574 0.10 8.99 41.18
C GLY A 574 -0.24 9.16 39.70
N PRO A 575 -1.47 8.86 39.25
CA PRO A 575 -1.79 8.71 37.84
C PRO A 575 -1.92 10.03 37.07
N CYS A 576 -1.85 9.94 35.74
CA CYS A 576 -2.25 11.01 34.83
C CYS A 576 -3.77 11.23 34.92
N LYS A 577 -4.20 12.30 35.56
CA LYS A 577 -5.63 12.62 35.75
C LYS A 577 -6.17 13.49 34.62
N THR A 578 -6.08 12.98 33.40
CA THR A 578 -6.44 13.72 32.18
C THR A 578 -7.91 14.11 32.19
N PHE A 579 -8.17 15.42 32.04
CA PHE A 579 -9.46 16.10 32.13
C PHE A 579 -10.05 16.28 33.54
N ASP A 580 -9.36 15.83 34.59
CA ASP A 580 -9.82 16.00 35.96
C ASP A 580 -9.52 17.40 36.52
N ASP A 581 -10.39 17.90 37.40
CA ASP A 581 -10.19 19.17 38.08
C ASP A 581 -8.98 19.15 39.04
N ALA A 582 -8.63 17.97 39.58
CA ALA A 582 -7.48 17.75 40.45
C ALA A 582 -6.21 17.28 39.69
N ALA A 583 -6.17 17.45 38.37
CA ALA A 583 -4.96 17.27 37.57
C ALA A 583 -3.75 18.04 38.17
N ASP A 584 -2.62 17.37 38.40
CA ASP A 584 -1.44 17.90 39.10
C ASP A 584 -0.11 17.58 38.41
N GLY A 585 -0.14 17.02 37.19
CA GLY A 585 1.05 16.55 36.48
C GLY A 585 0.83 15.17 35.84
N TYR A 586 1.88 14.62 35.24
CA TYR A 586 1.83 13.29 34.63
C TYR A 586 2.56 12.22 35.48
N CYS A 587 2.15 10.96 35.35
CA CYS A 587 2.88 9.79 35.84
C CYS A 587 3.85 9.30 34.77
N ARG A 588 5.13 9.06 35.06
CA ARG A 588 6.05 8.50 34.06
C ARG A 588 5.63 7.07 33.70
N GLY A 589 5.71 6.72 32.43
CA GLY A 589 5.43 5.37 31.93
C GLY A 589 6.60 4.81 31.12
N GLU A 590 6.80 3.49 31.23
CA GLU A 590 7.63 2.73 30.30
C GLU A 590 6.80 2.33 29.06
N GLY A 591 7.46 2.04 27.95
CA GLY A 591 6.80 1.58 26.74
C GLY A 591 7.79 1.41 25.61
N VAL A 592 7.63 0.36 24.79
CA VAL A 592 8.34 0.19 23.53
C VAL A 592 7.33 -0.25 22.48
N GLY A 593 7.32 0.41 21.33
CA GLY A 593 6.41 0.07 20.23
C GLY A 593 7.03 0.31 18.87
N VAL A 594 6.63 -0.51 17.90
CA VAL A 594 7.08 -0.46 16.49
C VAL A 594 5.88 -0.69 15.59
N VAL A 595 5.81 0.06 14.48
CA VAL A 595 4.91 -0.16 13.35
C VAL A 595 5.71 -0.39 12.08
N VAL A 596 5.17 -1.21 11.18
CA VAL A 596 5.68 -1.42 9.82
C VAL A 596 4.82 -0.62 8.86
N LEU A 597 5.46 0.22 8.05
CA LEU A 597 4.84 1.18 7.17
C LEU A 597 5.22 0.93 5.72
N LYS A 598 4.24 1.06 4.82
CA LYS A 598 4.43 1.03 3.36
C LYS A 598 3.56 2.09 2.70
N ARG A 599 3.89 2.47 1.46
CA ARG A 599 2.90 3.18 0.62
C ARG A 599 1.66 2.31 0.46
N LEU A 600 0.48 2.91 0.48
CA LEU A 600 -0.78 2.18 0.44
C LEU A 600 -0.89 1.34 -0.84
N SER A 601 -0.44 1.89 -1.97
CA SER A 601 -0.38 1.16 -3.25
C SER A 601 0.49 -0.10 -3.17
N ASP A 602 1.66 -0.03 -2.54
CA ASP A 602 2.57 -1.17 -2.37
C ASP A 602 2.03 -2.19 -1.35
N ALA A 603 1.33 -1.73 -0.31
CA ALA A 603 0.69 -2.64 0.65
C ALA A 603 -0.43 -3.45 -0.01
N ILE A 604 -1.21 -2.82 -0.88
CA ILE A 604 -2.25 -3.49 -1.68
C ILE A 604 -1.63 -4.46 -2.69
N ALA A 605 -0.55 -4.04 -3.36
CA ALA A 605 0.15 -4.86 -4.35
C ALA A 605 0.73 -6.15 -3.75
N ASP A 606 1.31 -6.05 -2.55
CA ASP A 606 1.91 -7.19 -1.82
C ASP A 606 0.89 -7.96 -0.96
N ASN A 607 -0.40 -7.66 -1.14
CA ASN A 607 -1.50 -8.31 -0.44
C ASN A 607 -1.35 -8.28 1.10
N ASP A 608 -0.78 -7.19 1.63
CA ASP A 608 -0.54 -7.00 3.06
C ASP A 608 -1.86 -6.78 3.82
N GLU A 609 -1.89 -7.19 5.07
CA GLU A 609 -3.01 -6.87 5.96
C GLU A 609 -2.86 -5.44 6.49
N ILE A 610 -3.72 -4.54 6.02
CA ILE A 610 -3.66 -3.11 6.36
C ILE A 610 -4.44 -2.87 7.65
N GLN A 611 -3.71 -2.57 8.73
CA GLN A 611 -4.24 -2.29 10.07
C GLN A 611 -4.91 -0.91 10.17
N GLY A 612 -4.54 0.00 9.26
CA GLY A 612 -5.05 1.36 9.18
C GLY A 612 -4.20 2.20 8.23
N VAL A 613 -4.72 3.36 7.82
CA VAL A 613 -4.08 4.26 6.85
C VAL A 613 -3.78 5.60 7.48
N ILE A 614 -2.50 5.99 7.46
CA ILE A 614 -2.05 7.33 7.82
C ILE A 614 -2.31 8.24 6.60
N ARG A 615 -3.36 9.05 6.70
CA ARG A 615 -3.77 9.99 5.64
C ARG A 615 -2.89 11.22 5.59
N SER A 616 -2.47 11.69 6.75
CA SER A 616 -1.57 12.83 6.88
C SER A 616 -0.92 12.83 8.26
N ILE A 617 0.31 13.32 8.33
CA ILE A 617 1.03 13.59 9.57
C ILE A 617 1.81 14.89 9.41
N GLY A 618 1.82 15.71 10.46
CA GLY A 618 2.48 17.00 10.44
C GLY A 618 3.12 17.35 11.77
N THR A 619 4.10 18.24 11.72
CA THR A 619 4.76 18.81 12.90
C THR A 619 4.92 20.33 12.79
N ASN A 620 4.86 21.03 13.92
CA ASN A 620 5.23 22.44 14.06
C ASN A 620 5.83 22.72 15.46
N ASN A 621 6.08 23.98 15.79
CA ASN A 621 6.66 24.37 17.08
C ASN A 621 5.92 25.56 17.71
N SER A 622 5.73 25.50 19.03
CA SER A 622 5.08 26.49 19.89
C SER A 622 6.02 27.67 20.21
N ALA A 623 6.57 28.32 19.18
CA ALA A 623 7.53 29.41 19.33
C ALA A 623 6.96 30.63 20.07
N ASP A 624 5.65 30.85 19.98
CA ASP A 624 4.93 31.96 20.63
C ASP A 624 4.48 31.63 22.08
N ALA A 625 4.91 30.49 22.63
CA ALA A 625 4.53 30.09 23.98
C ALA A 625 5.15 31.01 25.06
N PRO A 626 4.45 31.29 26.18
CA PRO A 626 4.98 32.12 27.26
C PRO A 626 6.23 31.55 27.96
N SER A 627 6.50 30.26 27.80
CA SER A 627 7.67 29.54 28.31
C SER A 627 7.99 28.42 27.34
N ILE A 628 9.27 28.05 27.23
CA ILE A 628 9.74 26.92 26.40
C ILE A 628 8.98 25.61 26.69
N THR A 629 8.53 25.43 27.93
CA THR A 629 7.82 24.23 28.40
C THR A 629 6.29 24.31 28.34
N GLN A 630 5.72 25.46 27.98
CA GLN A 630 4.26 25.63 27.95
C GLN A 630 3.69 25.40 26.54
N PRO A 631 2.49 24.80 26.43
CA PRO A 631 1.82 24.65 25.14
C PRO A 631 1.26 25.98 24.64
N HIS A 632 0.99 26.07 23.34
CA HIS A 632 0.36 27.24 22.71
C HIS A 632 -0.83 26.83 21.83
N GLN A 633 -2.04 27.20 22.26
CA GLN A 633 -3.31 26.82 21.64
C GLN A 633 -3.36 27.11 20.12
N ASN A 634 -3.06 28.34 19.71
CA ASN A 634 -3.13 28.73 18.29
C ASN A 634 -2.16 27.89 17.42
N THR A 635 -1.02 27.49 17.98
CA THR A 635 -0.05 26.64 17.26
C THR A 635 -0.62 25.23 17.06
N GLN A 636 -1.31 24.67 18.07
CA GLN A 636 -1.99 23.39 17.98
C GLN A 636 -3.14 23.43 16.95
N GLU A 637 -3.98 24.47 16.99
CA GLU A 637 -5.06 24.67 16.02
C GLU A 637 -4.54 24.76 14.56
N ARG A 638 -3.45 25.51 14.34
CA ARG A 638 -2.78 25.57 13.02
C ARG A 638 -2.32 24.19 12.55
N LEU A 639 -1.78 23.37 13.45
CA LEU A 639 -1.34 22.01 13.11
C LEU A 639 -2.51 21.12 12.71
N PHE A 640 -3.60 21.13 13.49
CA PHE A 640 -4.78 20.30 13.20
C PHE A 640 -5.41 20.67 11.86
N LYS A 641 -5.57 21.98 11.59
CA LYS A 641 -6.04 22.46 10.28
C LYS A 641 -5.15 21.99 9.14
N LYS A 642 -3.82 22.09 9.30
CA LYS A 642 -2.86 21.64 8.31
C LYS A 642 -3.01 20.13 8.03
N VAL A 643 -3.02 19.29 9.07
CA VAL A 643 -3.11 17.84 8.92
C VAL A 643 -4.41 17.41 8.22
N LEU A 644 -5.55 17.98 8.65
CA LEU A 644 -6.86 17.69 8.05
C LEU A 644 -6.95 18.15 6.60
N ARG A 645 -6.42 19.35 6.29
CA ARG A 645 -6.36 19.88 4.93
C ARG A 645 -5.46 19.03 4.03
N ASP A 646 -4.27 18.67 4.50
CA ASP A 646 -3.32 17.86 3.73
C ASP A 646 -3.88 16.44 3.46
N ALA A 647 -4.76 15.94 4.34
CA ALA A 647 -5.50 14.70 4.13
C ALA A 647 -6.76 14.85 3.26
N CYS A 648 -7.15 16.08 2.92
CA CYS A 648 -8.43 16.42 2.30
C CYS A 648 -9.65 15.91 3.10
N VAL A 649 -9.58 15.97 4.43
CA VAL A 649 -10.63 15.48 5.35
C VAL A 649 -11.33 16.65 6.05
N PRO A 650 -12.67 16.76 5.99
CA PRO A 650 -13.39 17.80 6.71
C PRO A 650 -13.31 17.55 8.23
N PRO A 651 -13.12 18.60 9.07
CA PRO A 651 -12.95 18.43 10.52
C PRO A 651 -14.12 17.74 11.24
N SER A 652 -15.35 17.91 10.74
CA SER A 652 -16.56 17.28 11.28
C SER A 652 -16.61 15.76 11.10
N SER A 653 -15.76 15.21 10.21
CA SER A 653 -15.69 13.77 9.93
C SER A 653 -14.67 13.00 10.78
N VAL A 654 -13.96 13.67 11.69
CA VAL A 654 -13.10 13.02 12.69
C VAL A 654 -13.99 12.40 13.77
N ASP A 655 -13.88 11.11 14.04
CA ASP A 655 -14.80 10.46 15.00
C ASP A 655 -14.25 10.46 16.42
N TYR A 656 -12.93 10.30 16.54
CA TYR A 656 -12.22 10.26 17.83
C TYR A 656 -10.95 11.11 17.79
N VAL A 657 -10.60 11.74 18.91
CA VAL A 657 -9.28 12.36 19.10
C VAL A 657 -8.57 11.70 20.27
N GLU A 658 -7.41 11.11 19.99
CA GLU A 658 -6.47 10.63 21.00
C GLU A 658 -5.55 11.80 21.36
N LEU A 659 -5.84 12.44 22.50
CA LEU A 659 -5.13 13.63 22.95
C LEU A 659 -3.75 13.30 23.53
N HIS A 660 -2.86 14.29 23.48
CA HIS A 660 -1.62 14.24 24.24
C HIS A 660 -1.90 14.13 25.73
N GLY A 661 -2.85 14.90 26.28
CA GLY A 661 -3.60 14.53 27.49
C GLY A 661 -2.76 14.16 28.71
N THR A 662 -1.81 15.01 29.10
CA THR A 662 -0.84 14.72 30.18
C THR A 662 -1.40 14.79 31.61
N GLY A 663 -2.65 15.23 31.81
CA GLY A 663 -3.19 15.39 33.16
C GLY A 663 -2.66 16.66 33.82
N THR A 664 -2.51 17.74 33.06
CA THR A 664 -2.09 19.05 33.57
C THR A 664 -3.22 20.06 33.45
N GLN A 665 -3.44 20.88 34.48
CA GLN A 665 -4.59 21.79 34.51
C GLN A 665 -4.66 22.79 33.35
N ARG A 666 -3.50 23.25 32.86
CA ARG A 666 -3.42 24.19 31.72
C ARG A 666 -3.30 23.48 30.38
N GLY A 667 -2.50 22.41 30.31
CA GLY A 667 -2.29 21.67 29.07
C GLY A 667 -3.56 21.02 28.56
N ASP A 668 -4.28 20.34 29.45
CA ASP A 668 -5.55 19.67 29.10
C ASP A 668 -6.59 20.67 28.60
N VAL A 669 -6.70 21.85 29.23
CA VAL A 669 -7.64 22.90 28.80
C VAL A 669 -7.27 23.46 27.42
N SER A 670 -5.99 23.80 27.22
CA SER A 670 -5.50 24.32 25.93
C SER A 670 -5.72 23.33 24.80
N GLU A 671 -5.46 22.04 25.04
CA GLU A 671 -5.61 21.01 24.03
C GLU A 671 -7.08 20.74 23.71
N VAL A 672 -7.93 20.62 24.73
CA VAL A 672 -9.39 20.42 24.54
C VAL A 672 -9.99 21.58 23.77
N SER A 673 -9.69 22.84 24.13
CA SER A 673 -10.21 23.99 23.40
C SER A 673 -9.69 24.06 21.96
N SER A 674 -8.41 23.70 21.72
CA SER A 674 -7.87 23.61 20.35
C SER A 674 -8.61 22.58 19.50
N VAL A 675 -8.86 21.40 20.06
CA VAL A 675 -9.57 20.31 19.38
C VAL A 675 -11.05 20.66 19.15
N ALA A 676 -11.73 21.21 20.16
CA ALA A 676 -13.12 21.62 20.06
C ALA A 676 -13.33 22.70 18.99
N ASN A 677 -12.42 23.69 18.93
CA ASN A 677 -12.44 24.76 17.93
C ASN A 677 -12.32 24.28 16.48
N ILE A 678 -11.67 23.14 16.25
CA ILE A 678 -11.45 22.60 14.90
C ILE A 678 -12.43 21.48 14.58
N CYS A 679 -12.47 20.45 15.41
CA CYS A 679 -13.17 19.21 15.09
C CYS A 679 -14.61 19.21 15.58
N ALA A 680 -14.96 19.91 16.67
CA ALA A 680 -16.30 19.86 17.27
C ALA A 680 -17.26 20.96 16.77
N ARG A 681 -16.74 22.05 16.18
CA ARG A 681 -17.57 23.13 15.64
C ARG A 681 -18.46 22.64 14.49
N GLY A 682 -19.73 23.05 14.52
CA GLY A 682 -20.71 22.73 13.47
C GLY A 682 -21.23 21.29 13.51
N ARG A 683 -20.89 20.50 14.55
CA ARG A 683 -21.51 19.20 14.78
C ARG A 683 -22.93 19.33 15.32
N ALA A 684 -23.77 18.36 14.98
CA ALA A 684 -25.06 18.20 15.62
C ALA A 684 -24.87 17.81 17.10
N SER A 685 -25.78 18.27 17.96
CA SER A 685 -25.70 18.07 19.41
C SER A 685 -25.76 16.59 19.84
N ASP A 686 -26.30 15.72 18.99
CA ASP A 686 -26.39 14.27 19.17
C ASP A 686 -25.17 13.50 18.62
N SER A 687 -24.20 14.20 18.03
CA SER A 687 -22.95 13.62 17.52
C SER A 687 -21.72 14.40 18.04
N PRO A 688 -21.49 14.45 19.36
CA PRO A 688 -20.34 15.13 19.94
C PRO A 688 -19.03 14.47 19.50
N LEU A 689 -17.93 15.24 19.54
CA LEU A 689 -16.61 14.70 19.27
C LEU A 689 -16.14 13.82 20.44
N ILE A 690 -15.79 12.57 20.19
CA ILE A 690 -15.30 11.68 21.23
C ILE A 690 -13.80 11.93 21.44
N ILE A 691 -13.38 12.07 22.70
CA ILE A 691 -11.98 12.31 23.05
C ILE A 691 -11.49 11.36 24.15
N GLY A 692 -10.20 11.11 24.21
CA GLY A 692 -9.57 10.39 25.31
C GLY A 692 -8.05 10.49 25.31
N SER A 693 -7.40 9.81 26.26
CA SER A 693 -5.94 9.68 26.25
C SER A 693 -5.50 8.38 26.92
N VAL A 694 -4.62 7.62 26.26
CA VAL A 694 -4.05 6.37 26.77
C VAL A 694 -3.22 6.56 28.04
N LYS A 695 -2.72 7.77 28.28
CA LYS A 695 -1.85 8.09 29.43
C LYS A 695 -2.55 7.93 30.78
N ALA A 696 -3.89 8.02 30.78
CA ALA A 696 -4.68 7.76 31.97
C ALA A 696 -4.58 6.30 32.44
N ASN A 697 -4.31 5.35 31.52
CA ASN A 697 -4.14 3.93 31.81
C ASN A 697 -2.69 3.59 32.13
N VAL A 698 -1.77 3.94 31.23
CA VAL A 698 -0.38 3.43 31.26
C VAL A 698 0.67 4.50 31.53
N GLY A 699 0.25 5.67 32.01
CA GLY A 699 1.15 6.79 32.26
C GLY A 699 1.69 7.40 30.96
N HIS A 700 2.57 8.38 31.11
CA HIS A 700 3.22 9.03 29.98
C HIS A 700 4.48 8.26 29.58
N GLY A 701 4.39 7.50 28.48
CA GLY A 701 5.50 6.77 27.87
C GLY A 701 6.66 7.61 27.32
N GLU A 702 6.71 8.91 27.62
CA GLU A 702 7.70 9.88 27.13
C GLU A 702 8.03 9.70 25.64
N ALA A 703 9.25 9.25 25.28
CA ALA A 703 9.65 9.02 23.89
C ALA A 703 8.78 7.99 23.14
N ALA A 704 8.11 7.06 23.86
CA ALA A 704 7.19 6.08 23.31
C ALA A 704 5.71 6.52 23.34
N ALA A 705 5.39 7.71 23.86
CA ALA A 705 4.00 8.12 24.07
C ALA A 705 3.17 8.16 22.78
N GLY A 706 3.77 8.62 21.68
CA GLY A 706 3.08 8.68 20.38
C GLY A 706 2.78 7.30 19.81
N ILE A 707 3.72 6.36 19.90
CA ILE A 707 3.52 5.01 19.34
C ILE A 707 2.51 4.22 20.19
N THR A 708 2.48 4.41 21.51
CA THR A 708 1.42 3.85 22.37
C THR A 708 0.04 4.36 21.97
N SER A 709 -0.11 5.66 21.70
CA SER A 709 -1.37 6.25 21.22
C SER A 709 -1.76 5.74 19.83
N LEU A 710 -0.80 5.51 18.93
CA LEU A 710 -1.05 4.92 17.60
C LEU A 710 -1.50 3.46 17.70
N VAL A 711 -0.80 2.64 18.48
CA VAL A 711 -1.16 1.24 18.70
C VAL A 711 -2.56 1.11 19.32
N LYS A 712 -2.88 1.90 20.35
CA LYS A 712 -4.26 1.98 20.89
C LYS A 712 -5.27 2.26 19.78
N SER A 713 -4.98 3.26 18.94
CA SER A 713 -5.89 3.72 17.88
C SER A 713 -6.13 2.63 16.82
N LEU A 714 -5.09 1.88 16.44
CA LEU A 714 -5.20 0.74 15.53
C LEU A 714 -6.00 -0.41 16.16
N LEU A 715 -5.75 -0.73 17.44
CA LEU A 715 -6.53 -1.74 18.17
C LEU A 715 -8.01 -1.36 18.28
N MET A 716 -8.34 -0.07 18.42
CA MET A 716 -9.73 0.40 18.38
C MET A 716 -10.44 0.10 17.06
N PHE A 717 -9.73 0.14 15.92
CA PHE A 717 -10.28 -0.29 14.64
C PHE A 717 -10.45 -1.80 14.56
N GLN A 718 -9.44 -2.58 14.97
CA GLN A 718 -9.49 -4.04 14.95
C GLN A 718 -10.60 -4.63 15.84
N LYS A 719 -10.89 -3.96 16.95
CA LYS A 719 -11.83 -4.44 17.99
C LYS A 719 -13.18 -3.71 17.93
N ASP A 720 -13.38 -2.84 16.95
CA ASP A 720 -14.60 -2.03 16.74
C ASP A 720 -15.09 -1.33 18.02
N THR A 721 -14.17 -0.86 18.87
CA THR A 721 -14.49 -0.39 20.23
C THR A 721 -13.63 0.80 20.63
N ILE A 722 -14.24 1.81 21.27
CA ILE A 722 -13.55 2.88 22.00
C ILE A 722 -13.49 2.50 23.47
N PRO A 723 -12.29 2.37 24.09
CA PRO A 723 -12.17 2.00 25.49
C PRO A 723 -12.61 3.14 26.43
N PRO A 724 -12.98 2.82 27.68
CA PRO A 724 -13.33 3.83 28.68
C PRO A 724 -12.12 4.71 29.04
N HIS A 725 -12.37 6.00 29.28
CA HIS A 725 -11.38 6.96 29.75
C HIS A 725 -11.42 7.06 31.28
N ILE A 726 -10.29 6.77 31.92
CA ILE A 726 -10.21 6.63 33.38
C ILE A 726 -9.47 7.77 34.10
N GLY A 727 -9.15 8.85 33.36
CA GLY A 727 -8.39 9.99 33.87
C GLY A 727 -9.20 10.90 34.79
N ILE A 728 -10.53 10.92 34.65
CA ILE A 728 -11.43 11.67 35.53
C ILE A 728 -11.70 10.84 36.79
N LYS A 729 -11.05 11.21 37.90
CA LYS A 729 -11.15 10.53 39.20
C LYS A 729 -12.15 11.20 40.14
N THR A 730 -12.38 12.50 39.96
CA THR A 730 -13.28 13.31 40.78
C THR A 730 -14.39 13.90 39.91
N GLN A 731 -14.10 15.00 39.23
CA GLN A 731 -15.01 15.73 38.37
C GLN A 731 -14.23 16.30 37.18
N MET A 732 -14.93 16.59 36.09
CA MET A 732 -14.33 17.23 34.92
C MET A 732 -13.80 18.64 35.27
N ASN A 733 -12.64 18.97 34.71
CA ASN A 733 -11.95 20.23 34.94
C ASN A 733 -12.84 21.44 34.61
N ARG A 734 -13.10 22.27 35.63
CA ARG A 734 -14.05 23.40 35.52
C ARG A 734 -13.56 24.52 34.61
N ARG A 735 -12.25 24.53 34.27
CA ARG A 735 -11.64 25.52 33.37
C ARG A 735 -11.85 25.20 31.90
N ILE A 736 -12.26 23.97 31.55
CA ILE A 736 -12.76 23.68 30.21
C ILE A 736 -14.08 24.45 30.06
N SER A 737 -14.25 25.21 28.97
CA SER A 737 -15.42 26.06 28.81
C SER A 737 -16.72 25.22 28.77
N PRO A 738 -17.87 25.75 29.23
CA PRO A 738 -19.15 25.04 29.13
C PRO A 738 -19.50 24.65 27.68
N VAL A 739 -19.22 25.54 26.73
CA VAL A 739 -19.44 25.30 25.29
C VAL A 739 -18.59 24.13 24.80
N ASP A 740 -17.31 24.09 25.15
CA ASP A 740 -16.44 22.98 24.75
C ASP A 740 -16.94 21.67 25.38
N ARG A 741 -17.34 21.69 26.66
CA ARG A 741 -17.88 20.52 27.38
C ARG A 741 -19.13 19.93 26.74
N GLU A 742 -20.03 20.76 26.21
CA GLU A 742 -21.24 20.30 25.52
C GLU A 742 -20.95 19.73 24.13
N SER A 743 -19.81 20.10 23.53
CA SER A 743 -19.43 19.69 22.17
C SER A 743 -18.58 18.40 22.09
N ILE A 744 -18.14 17.89 23.25
CA ILE A 744 -17.26 16.72 23.37
C ILE A 744 -17.89 15.62 24.23
N CYS A 745 -17.43 14.39 24.02
CA CYS A 745 -17.80 13.23 24.83
C CYS A 745 -16.53 12.51 25.33
N VAL A 746 -16.46 12.26 26.63
CA VAL A 746 -15.41 11.45 27.26
C VAL A 746 -16.05 10.12 27.69
N PRO A 747 -15.68 8.98 27.08
CA PRO A 747 -16.38 7.71 27.32
C PRO A 747 -16.10 7.20 28.74
N ALA A 748 -17.13 7.05 29.57
CA ALA A 748 -17.00 6.44 30.90
C ALA A 748 -17.08 4.90 30.89
N SER A 749 -17.61 4.34 29.80
CA SER A 749 -17.72 2.91 29.52
C SER A 749 -17.31 2.65 28.07
N PRO A 750 -16.98 1.40 27.69
CA PRO A 750 -16.68 1.06 26.30
C PRO A 750 -17.83 1.49 25.36
N LEU A 751 -17.49 2.08 24.21
CA LEU A 751 -18.44 2.45 23.15
C LEU A 751 -18.13 1.67 21.88
N ARG A 752 -19.16 1.27 21.13
CA ARG A 752 -18.97 0.67 19.81
C ARG A 752 -18.42 1.71 18.83
N PHE A 753 -17.46 1.31 18.00
CA PHE A 753 -16.81 2.18 17.03
C PHE A 753 -17.14 1.75 15.60
N ASP A 754 -18.41 1.89 15.24
CA ASP A 754 -18.89 1.58 13.89
C ASP A 754 -18.58 2.72 12.90
N PRO A 755 -18.31 2.40 11.61
CA PRO A 755 -18.30 3.40 10.56
C PRO A 755 -19.67 4.06 10.41
N LYS A 756 -19.68 5.39 10.23
CA LYS A 756 -20.90 6.13 9.86
C LYS A 756 -21.35 5.72 8.44
N PRO A 757 -22.66 5.80 8.11
CA PRO A 757 -23.15 5.45 6.77
C PRO A 757 -22.37 6.16 5.65
N GLY A 758 -21.71 5.38 4.78
CA GLY A 758 -20.92 5.90 3.66
C GLY A 758 -19.58 6.55 4.03
N GLY A 759 -19.12 6.41 5.28
CA GLY A 759 -17.85 6.97 5.76
C GLY A 759 -16.94 5.92 6.42
N LEU A 760 -15.65 6.21 6.44
CA LEU A 760 -14.64 5.44 7.19
C LEU A 760 -14.44 6.07 8.57
N ARG A 761 -14.03 5.25 9.54
CA ARG A 761 -13.72 5.70 10.91
C ARG A 761 -12.41 6.47 10.89
N ARG A 762 -12.38 7.63 11.58
CA ARG A 762 -11.19 8.49 11.61
C ARG A 762 -10.78 8.88 13.01
N ILE A 763 -9.47 8.78 13.28
CA ILE A 763 -8.85 9.16 14.54
C ILE A 763 -7.79 10.25 14.29
N LEU A 764 -7.90 11.39 14.98
CA LEU A 764 -6.82 12.37 15.07
C LEU A 764 -5.98 12.09 16.32
N ILE A 765 -4.67 11.90 16.15
CA ILE A 765 -3.75 11.55 17.25
C ILE A 765 -2.81 12.72 17.49
N ASN A 766 -2.72 13.18 18.74
CA ASN A 766 -1.89 14.31 19.13
C ASN A 766 -0.75 13.87 20.05
N ASN A 767 0.47 14.33 19.75
CA ASN A 767 1.64 14.07 20.58
C ASN A 767 2.57 15.29 20.61
N PHE A 768 2.66 15.94 21.77
CA PHE A 768 3.43 17.17 21.96
C PHE A 768 4.63 16.95 22.89
N ASN A 769 5.57 17.89 22.89
CA ASN A 769 6.75 17.84 23.74
C ASN A 769 7.00 19.14 24.50
N ALA A 770 7.71 19.03 25.62
CA ALA A 770 8.07 20.16 26.48
C ALA A 770 9.18 21.05 25.90
N ALA A 771 9.76 20.72 24.74
CA ALA A 771 10.65 21.62 23.99
C ALA A 771 9.87 22.48 22.97
N GLY A 772 8.54 22.41 22.99
CA GLY A 772 7.62 23.21 22.17
C GLY A 772 7.18 22.54 20.87
N GLY A 773 7.77 21.40 20.48
CA GLY A 773 7.36 20.69 19.27
C GLY A 773 5.99 20.03 19.41
N ASN A 774 5.17 20.11 18.37
CA ASN A 774 3.88 19.44 18.28
C ASN A 774 3.85 18.54 17.07
N THR A 775 3.31 17.33 17.21
CA THR A 775 3.07 16.41 16.10
C THR A 775 1.62 15.91 16.16
N SER A 776 0.95 15.85 15.01
CA SER A 776 -0.43 15.37 14.90
C SER A 776 -0.58 14.51 13.64
N LEU A 777 -1.32 13.41 13.77
CA LEU A 777 -1.52 12.39 12.74
C LEU A 777 -3.01 12.14 12.54
N LEU A 778 -3.47 12.06 11.29
CA LEU A 778 -4.81 11.59 10.95
C LEU A 778 -4.75 10.15 10.46
N LEU A 779 -5.37 9.26 11.23
CA LEU A 779 -5.52 7.84 10.95
C LEU A 779 -6.94 7.57 10.43
N GLU A 780 -7.05 6.76 9.39
CA GLU A 780 -8.30 6.31 8.80
C GLU A 780 -8.34 4.78 8.75
N ASP A 781 -9.52 4.23 8.95
CA ASP A 781 -9.79 2.80 8.85
C ASP A 781 -9.67 2.29 7.40
N TYR A 782 -9.37 1.00 7.22
CA TYR A 782 -9.26 0.38 5.90
C TYR A 782 -10.27 -0.75 5.73
N GLN A 783 -11.17 -0.60 4.76
CA GLN A 783 -12.13 -1.65 4.41
C GLN A 783 -11.61 -2.46 3.22
N ARG A 784 -11.04 -3.61 3.52
CA ARG A 784 -10.62 -4.59 2.53
C ARG A 784 -11.85 -5.17 1.83
N HIS A 785 -11.89 -5.06 0.51
CA HIS A 785 -12.87 -5.78 -0.31
C HIS A 785 -12.23 -7.10 -0.72
N ASP A 786 -12.40 -8.15 0.09
CA ASP A 786 -11.92 -9.47 -0.29
C ASP A 786 -12.93 -10.17 -1.19
N PRO A 787 -12.55 -10.51 -2.44
CA PRO A 787 -13.27 -11.51 -3.18
C PRO A 787 -13.00 -12.86 -2.50
N SER A 788 -13.99 -13.36 -1.76
CA SER A 788 -14.05 -14.74 -1.26
C SER A 788 -14.05 -15.69 -2.45
N ALA A 789 -12.88 -16.17 -2.84
CA ALA A 789 -12.75 -17.30 -3.76
C ALA A 789 -12.47 -18.54 -2.92
N ASP A 790 -13.32 -19.57 -3.07
CA ASP A 790 -13.08 -20.87 -2.46
C ASP A 790 -11.80 -21.48 -3.06
N ASP A 791 -10.87 -21.88 -2.20
CA ASP A 791 -9.65 -22.57 -2.61
C ASP A 791 -10.00 -24.00 -3.07
N PRO A 792 -9.74 -24.40 -4.32
CA PRO A 792 -10.12 -25.71 -4.83
C PRO A 792 -9.23 -26.85 -4.28
N ARG A 793 -8.17 -26.54 -3.52
CA ARG A 793 -7.26 -27.54 -2.96
C ARG A 793 -7.91 -28.24 -1.77
N SER A 794 -7.86 -29.56 -1.77
CA SER A 794 -8.39 -30.38 -0.67
C SER A 794 -7.42 -30.55 0.49
N HIS A 795 -6.15 -30.17 0.34
CA HIS A 795 -5.11 -30.28 1.37
C HIS A 795 -4.22 -29.03 1.35
N HIS A 796 -3.74 -28.67 2.52
CA HIS A 796 -2.94 -27.48 2.75
C HIS A 796 -1.69 -27.84 3.55
N VAL A 797 -0.66 -26.98 3.47
CA VAL A 797 0.57 -27.15 4.25
C VAL A 797 0.68 -26.05 5.27
N VAL A 798 0.82 -26.43 6.53
CA VAL A 798 1.11 -25.49 7.61
C VAL A 798 2.51 -25.77 8.13
N THR A 799 3.33 -24.73 8.18
CA THR A 799 4.71 -24.78 8.70
C THR A 799 4.82 -24.06 10.02
N LEU A 800 5.68 -24.60 10.89
CA LEU A 800 6.19 -23.89 12.05
C LEU A 800 7.70 -23.99 12.06
N SER A 801 8.37 -22.93 12.47
CA SER A 801 9.81 -22.92 12.64
C SER A 801 10.23 -22.21 13.93
N ALA A 802 11.43 -22.51 14.42
CA ALA A 802 12.07 -21.76 15.48
C ALA A 802 13.60 -21.98 15.49
N LYS A 803 14.34 -21.17 16.27
CA LYS A 803 15.78 -21.38 16.48
C LYS A 803 16.12 -22.38 17.58
N THR A 804 15.18 -22.65 18.50
CA THR A 804 15.36 -23.61 19.58
C THR A 804 14.21 -24.60 19.64
N ARG A 805 14.46 -25.78 20.20
CA ARG A 805 13.43 -26.82 20.35
C ARG A 805 12.33 -26.40 21.30
N PHE A 806 12.71 -25.70 22.37
CA PHE A 806 11.77 -25.12 23.31
C PHE A 806 10.84 -24.15 22.59
N SER A 807 11.39 -23.20 21.83
CA SER A 807 10.59 -22.23 21.05
C SER A 807 9.70 -22.92 20.01
N LEU A 808 10.17 -23.98 19.33
CA LEU A 808 9.35 -24.73 18.37
C LEU A 808 8.15 -25.41 19.06
N GLN A 809 8.38 -25.99 20.24
CA GLN A 809 7.30 -26.58 21.04
C GLN A 809 6.30 -25.52 21.50
N GLN A 810 6.78 -24.39 22.05
CA GLN A 810 5.92 -23.27 22.45
C GLN A 810 5.11 -22.72 21.27
N ASN A 811 5.69 -22.65 20.07
CA ASN A 811 4.99 -22.19 18.87
C ASN A 811 3.85 -23.15 18.49
N LYS A 812 4.04 -24.47 18.60
CA LYS A 812 2.99 -25.47 18.38
C LYS A 812 1.86 -25.33 19.41
N GLU A 813 2.21 -25.19 20.68
CA GLU A 813 1.23 -25.02 21.77
C GLU A 813 0.41 -23.74 21.58
N ARG A 814 1.05 -22.60 21.29
CA ARG A 814 0.38 -21.32 21.04
C ARG A 814 -0.55 -21.38 19.83
N LEU A 815 -0.10 -21.97 18.72
CA LEU A 815 -0.94 -22.12 17.53
C LEU A 815 -2.14 -23.03 17.81
N SER A 816 -1.93 -24.14 18.53
CA SER A 816 -3.02 -25.04 18.92
C SER A 816 -4.07 -24.29 19.74
N SER A 817 -3.66 -23.59 20.81
CA SER A 817 -4.55 -22.79 21.66
C SER A 817 -5.25 -21.65 20.91
N TYR A 818 -4.59 -21.03 19.94
CA TYR A 818 -5.23 -20.02 19.07
C TYR A 818 -6.36 -20.64 18.23
N LEU A 819 -6.08 -21.76 17.57
CA LEU A 819 -7.04 -22.42 16.67
C LEU A 819 -8.24 -23.04 17.43
N GLU A 820 -8.05 -23.47 18.67
CA GLU A 820 -9.14 -23.93 19.53
C GLU A 820 -10.20 -22.84 19.78
N ASN A 821 -9.75 -21.59 19.91
CA ASN A 821 -10.60 -20.41 20.14
C ASN A 821 -11.12 -19.77 18.86
N GLN A 822 -10.48 -20.03 17.70
CA GLN A 822 -10.78 -19.41 16.40
C GLN A 822 -11.07 -20.45 15.32
N ARG A 823 -12.04 -21.35 15.57
CA ARG A 823 -12.35 -22.48 14.66
C ARG A 823 -12.84 -22.09 13.26
N GLN A 824 -13.23 -20.82 13.06
CA GLN A 824 -13.64 -20.29 11.75
C GLN A 824 -12.44 -19.89 10.86
N THR A 825 -11.21 -20.03 11.36
CA THR A 825 -10.00 -19.71 10.59
C THR A 825 -9.96 -20.56 9.31
N SER A 826 -9.80 -19.89 8.17
CA SER A 826 -9.60 -20.58 6.90
C SER A 826 -8.24 -21.27 6.86
N ILE A 827 -8.25 -22.58 6.59
CA ILE A 827 -7.02 -23.37 6.52
C ILE A 827 -6.11 -22.94 5.35
N SER A 828 -6.68 -22.44 4.25
CA SER A 828 -5.91 -21.92 3.12
C SER A 828 -5.17 -20.63 3.47
N ASN A 829 -5.83 -19.72 4.20
CA ASN A 829 -5.22 -18.48 4.68
C ASN A 829 -4.13 -18.76 5.71
N LEU A 830 -4.36 -19.71 6.63
CA LEU A 830 -3.35 -20.14 7.60
C LEU A 830 -2.13 -20.77 6.89
N SER A 831 -2.39 -21.62 5.90
CA SER A 831 -1.34 -22.24 5.08
C SER A 831 -0.49 -21.18 4.40
N TYR A 832 -1.11 -20.24 3.68
CA TYR A 832 -0.41 -19.13 3.03
C TYR A 832 0.38 -18.28 4.05
N SER A 833 -0.24 -17.92 5.18
CA SER A 833 0.41 -17.07 6.19
C SER A 833 1.64 -17.75 6.81
N SER A 834 1.51 -19.02 7.19
CA SER A 834 2.58 -19.80 7.81
C SER A 834 3.72 -20.18 6.85
N THR A 835 3.51 -20.05 5.54
CA THR A 835 4.48 -20.42 4.50
C THR A 835 5.08 -19.18 3.84
N ALA A 836 4.30 -18.46 3.05
CA ALA A 836 4.76 -17.33 2.25
C ALA A 836 5.04 -16.06 3.06
N ARG A 837 4.41 -15.93 4.22
CA ARG A 837 4.37 -14.70 5.04
C ARG A 837 5.07 -14.89 6.38
N HIS A 838 6.10 -15.74 6.43
CA HIS A 838 6.83 -16.06 7.66
C HIS A 838 8.31 -16.31 7.41
N LEU A 839 9.16 -16.02 8.41
CA LEU A 839 10.58 -16.37 8.41
C LEU A 839 10.77 -17.83 8.79
N HIS A 840 11.63 -18.55 8.05
CA HIS A 840 11.82 -19.99 8.25
C HIS A 840 13.17 -20.31 8.91
N HIS A 841 13.15 -20.53 10.22
CA HIS A 841 14.34 -20.87 11.03
C HIS A 841 14.83 -22.31 10.81
N GLY A 842 16.00 -22.67 11.36
CA GLY A 842 16.62 -23.98 11.14
C GLY A 842 15.90 -25.19 11.76
N LEU A 843 15.08 -25.02 12.80
CA LEU A 843 14.22 -26.10 13.31
C LEU A 843 12.82 -25.92 12.75
N ARG A 844 12.36 -26.87 11.95
CA ARG A 844 11.10 -26.78 11.21
C ARG A 844 10.22 -27.99 11.49
N THR A 845 8.91 -27.79 11.44
CA THR A 845 7.91 -28.85 11.37
C THR A 845 6.86 -28.42 10.37
N ALA A 846 6.31 -29.36 9.62
CA ALA A 846 5.26 -29.05 8.66
C ALA A 846 4.21 -30.16 8.64
N TYR A 847 2.95 -29.77 8.41
CA TYR A 847 1.77 -30.62 8.48
C TYR A 847 1.00 -30.56 7.16
N SER A 848 0.53 -31.72 6.69
CA SER A 848 -0.37 -31.83 5.55
C SER A 848 -1.76 -32.07 6.09
N VAL A 849 -2.64 -31.11 5.91
CA VAL A 849 -3.93 -31.06 6.63
C VAL A 849 -5.07 -30.73 5.70
N GLU A 850 -6.22 -31.36 5.94
CA GLU A 850 -7.46 -31.10 5.22
C GLU A 850 -8.16 -29.85 5.77
N ASP A 851 -8.16 -29.70 7.09
CA ASP A 851 -8.84 -28.63 7.82
C ASP A 851 -8.13 -28.30 9.14
N VAL A 852 -8.70 -27.35 9.90
CA VAL A 852 -8.17 -26.92 11.21
C VAL A 852 -8.22 -28.05 12.26
N PRO A 853 -9.31 -28.84 12.40
CA PRO A 853 -9.32 -29.99 13.30
C PRO A 853 -8.23 -31.04 13.05
N ASP A 854 -7.95 -31.38 11.79
CA ASP A 854 -6.86 -32.31 11.43
C ASP A 854 -5.50 -31.75 11.84
N LEU A 855 -5.27 -30.44 11.65
CA LEU A 855 -4.06 -29.76 12.10
C LEU A 855 -3.86 -29.85 13.61
N ILE A 856 -4.89 -29.53 14.41
CA ILE A 856 -4.83 -29.62 15.88
C ILE A 856 -4.47 -31.04 16.30
N HIS A 857 -5.16 -32.05 15.75
CA HIS A 857 -4.90 -33.45 16.08
C HIS A 857 -3.47 -33.90 15.71
N GLN A 858 -2.95 -33.47 14.56
CA GLN A 858 -1.58 -33.78 14.16
C GLN A 858 -0.54 -33.08 15.05
N MET A 859 -0.79 -31.83 15.47
CA MET A 859 0.09 -31.10 16.40
C MET A 859 0.09 -31.74 17.79
N ASP A 860 -1.08 -32.12 18.33
CA ASP A 860 -1.18 -32.79 19.64
C ASP A 860 -0.47 -34.15 19.64
N SER A 861 -0.63 -34.92 18.56
CA SER A 861 0.10 -36.17 18.38
C SER A 861 1.61 -35.94 18.35
N ASP A 862 2.06 -34.85 17.75
CA ASP A 862 3.48 -34.52 17.69
C ASP A 862 4.04 -34.05 19.04
N LEU A 863 3.29 -33.21 19.76
CA LEU A 863 3.60 -32.76 21.13
C LEU A 863 3.69 -33.94 22.12
N SER A 864 2.95 -35.02 21.88
CA SER A 864 2.99 -36.24 22.70
C SER A 864 4.24 -37.11 22.51
N LYS A 865 5.02 -36.88 21.44
CA LYS A 865 6.22 -37.68 21.13
C LYS A 865 7.43 -37.14 21.89
N THR A 866 8.14 -38.03 22.58
CA THR A 866 9.43 -37.75 23.24
C THR A 866 10.62 -37.84 22.28
N THR A 867 10.41 -38.28 21.04
CA THR A 867 11.48 -38.56 20.09
C THR A 867 12.00 -37.28 19.46
N ILE A 868 13.25 -36.98 19.76
CA ILE A 868 14.05 -35.93 19.15
C ILE A 868 14.33 -36.27 17.68
N GLN A 869 13.84 -35.48 16.73
CA GLN A 869 14.35 -35.55 15.36
C GLN A 869 15.73 -34.86 15.27
N PRO A 870 16.71 -35.48 14.59
CA PRO A 870 18.02 -34.87 14.38
C PRO A 870 17.89 -33.62 13.49
N GLN A 871 18.65 -32.58 13.82
CA GLN A 871 18.74 -31.35 13.04
C GLN A 871 19.59 -31.65 11.80
N SER A 872 19.03 -31.50 10.60
CA SER A 872 19.83 -31.51 9.37
C SER A 872 20.56 -30.18 9.27
N THR A 873 21.87 -30.21 9.13
CA THR A 873 22.70 -29.01 8.92
C THR A 873 23.09 -28.93 7.45
N GLY A 874 22.30 -28.20 6.66
CA GLY A 874 22.57 -27.91 5.24
C GLY A 874 21.57 -28.56 4.28
N ARG A 875 21.42 -27.94 3.10
CA ARG A 875 20.58 -28.44 2.00
C ARG A 875 21.09 -29.83 1.58
N PRO A 876 20.27 -30.88 1.63
CA PRO A 876 20.65 -32.18 1.12
C PRO A 876 20.80 -32.11 -0.40
N PRO A 877 21.72 -32.90 -1.01
CA PRO A 877 21.73 -33.07 -2.45
C PRO A 877 20.38 -33.59 -2.95
N VAL A 878 19.87 -33.05 -4.04
CA VAL A 878 18.61 -33.44 -4.67
C VAL A 878 18.88 -34.15 -5.98
N ILE A 879 18.26 -35.30 -6.21
CA ILE A 879 18.36 -36.04 -7.48
C ILE A 879 16.99 -36.15 -8.12
N PHE A 880 16.85 -35.65 -9.34
CA PHE A 880 15.65 -35.86 -10.13
C PHE A 880 15.77 -37.18 -10.89
N SER A 881 14.74 -38.02 -10.74
CA SER A 881 14.68 -39.33 -11.37
C SER A 881 13.51 -39.41 -12.34
N PHE A 882 13.78 -39.87 -13.55
CA PHE A 882 12.83 -39.95 -14.65
C PHE A 882 12.53 -41.41 -15.01
N ALA A 883 11.26 -41.73 -15.22
CA ALA A 883 10.77 -43.08 -15.38
C ALA A 883 10.92 -43.57 -16.83
N GLY A 884 11.05 -44.89 -16.98
CA GLY A 884 10.98 -45.55 -18.27
C GLY A 884 9.55 -45.87 -18.70
N GLN A 885 9.45 -46.43 -19.90
CA GLN A 885 8.21 -46.93 -20.49
C GLN A 885 7.70 -48.19 -19.77
N GLY A 886 6.79 -48.04 -18.80
CA GLY A 886 6.19 -49.19 -18.12
C GLY A 886 4.95 -48.91 -17.25
N PHE A 887 4.45 -47.68 -17.23
CA PHE A 887 3.26 -47.32 -16.44
C PHE A 887 2.05 -47.09 -17.35
N ARG A 888 0.85 -47.44 -16.87
CA ARG A 888 -0.42 -47.05 -17.50
C ARG A 888 -0.81 -45.68 -16.94
N TYR A 889 -0.76 -44.62 -17.75
CA TYR A 889 -0.83 -43.19 -17.32
C TYR A 889 -2.06 -42.42 -17.84
N ILE A 890 -3.14 -43.12 -18.20
CA ILE A 890 -4.34 -42.48 -18.74
C ILE A 890 -4.98 -41.56 -17.68
N GLY A 891 -5.20 -40.28 -18.02
CA GLY A 891 -5.83 -39.29 -17.15
C GLY A 891 -5.00 -38.87 -15.92
N ILE A 892 -3.72 -39.24 -15.85
CA ILE A 892 -2.89 -39.08 -14.63
C ILE A 892 -2.65 -37.63 -14.23
N ALA A 893 -2.67 -36.70 -15.19
CA ALA A 893 -2.40 -35.28 -14.98
C ALA A 893 -3.67 -34.45 -14.75
N SER A 894 -4.87 -35.04 -14.91
CA SER A 894 -6.15 -34.33 -14.95
C SER A 894 -6.39 -33.40 -13.75
N GLN A 895 -6.03 -33.84 -12.55
CA GLN A 895 -6.21 -33.02 -11.35
C GLN A 895 -5.20 -31.89 -11.26
N LEU A 896 -3.90 -32.16 -11.43
CA LEU A 896 -2.86 -31.12 -11.42
C LEU A 896 -3.13 -30.07 -12.48
N PHE A 897 -3.57 -30.48 -13.67
CA PHE A 897 -3.99 -29.58 -14.74
C PHE A 897 -5.17 -28.69 -14.31
N LYS A 898 -6.17 -29.24 -13.60
CA LYS A 898 -7.32 -28.47 -13.11
C LYS A 898 -6.97 -27.52 -11.96
N THR A 899 -6.11 -27.93 -11.03
CA THR A 899 -5.90 -27.21 -9.77
C THR A 899 -4.62 -26.37 -9.73
N CYS A 900 -3.64 -26.62 -10.60
CA CYS A 900 -2.36 -25.91 -10.64
C CYS A 900 -2.18 -25.18 -12.00
N PRO A 901 -2.39 -23.85 -12.05
CA PRO A 901 -2.20 -23.07 -13.27
C PRO A 901 -0.78 -23.14 -13.84
N THR A 902 0.26 -23.12 -13.00
CA THR A 902 1.65 -23.24 -13.47
C THR A 902 1.87 -24.55 -14.22
N PHE A 903 1.47 -25.67 -13.63
CA PHE A 903 1.57 -26.98 -14.29
C PHE A 903 0.76 -27.03 -15.60
N ARG A 904 -0.46 -26.46 -15.59
CA ARG A 904 -1.30 -26.37 -16.79
C ARG A 904 -0.58 -25.64 -17.91
N ASN A 905 -0.09 -24.44 -17.64
CA ASN A 905 0.59 -23.60 -18.63
C ASN A 905 1.83 -24.30 -19.19
N ILE A 906 2.66 -24.90 -18.32
CA ILE A 906 3.85 -25.64 -18.76
C ILE A 906 3.45 -26.82 -19.66
N LEU A 907 2.42 -27.58 -19.30
CA LEU A 907 1.99 -28.74 -20.08
C LEU A 907 1.35 -28.33 -21.41
N GLU A 908 0.56 -27.25 -21.43
CA GLU A 908 0.00 -26.67 -22.66
C GLU A 908 1.11 -26.20 -23.61
N GLU A 909 2.13 -25.50 -23.10
CA GLU A 909 3.30 -25.09 -23.89
C GLU A 909 4.03 -26.29 -24.51
N LEU A 910 4.26 -27.34 -23.73
CA LEU A 910 4.90 -28.57 -24.20
C LEU A 910 4.04 -29.28 -25.28
N ASN A 911 2.71 -29.31 -25.10
CA ASN A 911 1.81 -29.86 -26.11
C ASN A 911 1.83 -29.04 -27.41
N SER A 912 1.77 -27.71 -27.33
CA SER A 912 1.85 -26.84 -28.51
C SER A 912 3.17 -27.01 -29.27
N LEU A 913 4.28 -27.28 -28.57
CA LEU A 913 5.55 -27.62 -29.21
C LEU A 913 5.48 -28.98 -29.94
N CYS A 914 4.86 -30.00 -29.35
CA CYS A 914 4.64 -31.28 -30.03
C CYS A 914 3.84 -31.11 -31.33
N GLU A 915 2.76 -30.32 -31.30
CA GLU A 915 1.91 -30.04 -32.47
C GLU A 915 2.67 -29.28 -33.54
N MET A 916 3.47 -28.27 -33.16
CA MET A 916 4.31 -27.51 -34.09
C MET A 916 5.37 -28.38 -34.76
N LEU A 917 5.87 -29.41 -34.06
CA LEU A 917 6.80 -30.40 -34.60
C LEU A 917 6.13 -31.48 -35.46
N GLY A 918 4.80 -31.44 -35.61
CA GLY A 918 4.02 -32.35 -36.45
C GLY A 918 3.57 -33.64 -35.75
N PHE A 919 3.60 -33.69 -34.42
CA PHE A 919 3.12 -34.85 -33.64
C PHE A 919 1.69 -34.65 -33.14
N ALA A 920 1.02 -35.76 -32.79
CA ALA A 920 -0.31 -35.73 -32.19
C ALA A 920 -0.29 -35.12 -30.78
N THR A 921 -1.45 -34.58 -30.35
CA THR A 921 -1.60 -34.03 -29.00
C THR A 921 -1.34 -35.10 -27.93
N CYS A 922 -0.58 -34.72 -26.90
CA CYS A 922 -0.37 -35.54 -25.72
C CYS A 922 -1.39 -35.27 -24.61
N LEU A 923 -2.20 -34.20 -24.71
CA LEU A 923 -3.14 -33.80 -23.66
C LEU A 923 -4.27 -34.82 -23.46
N GLU A 924 -4.81 -35.37 -24.55
CA GLU A 924 -5.88 -36.37 -24.47
C GLU A 924 -5.47 -37.56 -23.60
N VAL A 925 -4.25 -38.08 -23.83
CA VAL A 925 -3.68 -39.21 -23.07
C VAL A 925 -3.50 -38.88 -21.59
N LEU A 926 -3.11 -37.64 -21.28
CA LEU A 926 -2.80 -37.20 -19.92
C LEU A 926 -4.03 -36.76 -19.11
N LEU A 927 -5.13 -36.37 -19.77
CA LEU A 927 -6.27 -35.71 -19.13
C LEU A 927 -7.57 -36.52 -19.17
N ASP A 928 -7.81 -37.34 -20.21
CA ASP A 928 -9.04 -38.11 -20.39
C ASP A 928 -8.86 -39.55 -19.90
N ASP A 929 -9.58 -39.93 -18.84
CA ASP A 929 -9.56 -41.26 -18.23
C ASP A 929 -10.37 -42.32 -19.00
N LYS A 930 -11.11 -41.91 -20.06
CA LYS A 930 -11.99 -42.79 -20.85
C LYS A 930 -11.30 -43.42 -22.06
N ILE A 931 -10.14 -42.91 -22.45
CA ILE A 931 -9.35 -43.47 -23.55
C ILE A 931 -8.84 -44.86 -23.14
N LYS A 932 -8.83 -45.81 -24.08
CA LYS A 932 -8.20 -47.12 -23.85
C LYS A 932 -6.76 -47.08 -24.34
N LEU A 933 -5.87 -47.70 -23.57
CA LEU A 933 -4.43 -47.72 -23.87
C LEU A 933 -4.13 -48.35 -25.25
N GLU A 934 -4.97 -49.29 -25.69
CA GLU A 934 -4.90 -50.01 -26.97
C GLU A 934 -5.15 -49.10 -28.18
N ASP A 935 -5.85 -47.97 -27.98
CA ASP A 935 -6.19 -47.02 -29.03
C ASP A 935 -5.14 -45.91 -29.19
N ILE A 936 -4.08 -45.92 -28.35
CA ILE A 936 -3.04 -44.89 -28.31
C ILE A 936 -1.83 -45.36 -29.13
N ALA A 937 -1.46 -44.59 -30.15
CA ALA A 937 -0.23 -44.85 -30.89
C ALA A 937 1.00 -44.80 -29.95
N PRO A 938 1.96 -45.74 -30.05
CA PRO A 938 3.14 -45.79 -29.17
C PRO A 938 3.93 -44.47 -29.11
N GLY A 939 3.98 -43.71 -30.21
CA GLY A 939 4.63 -42.39 -30.24
C GLY A 939 3.93 -41.32 -29.41
N THR A 940 2.61 -41.25 -29.45
CA THR A 940 1.83 -40.35 -28.59
C THR A 940 2.03 -40.70 -27.12
N ALA A 941 2.11 -41.99 -26.81
CA ALA A 941 2.41 -42.52 -25.49
C ALA A 941 3.79 -42.09 -24.96
N HIS A 942 4.84 -42.18 -25.77
CA HIS A 942 6.20 -41.74 -25.39
C HIS A 942 6.28 -40.22 -25.18
N LEU A 943 5.68 -39.44 -26.08
CA LEU A 943 5.65 -37.99 -25.97
C LEU A 943 4.85 -37.55 -24.75
N ALA A 944 3.70 -38.18 -24.46
CA ALA A 944 2.91 -37.89 -23.27
C ALA A 944 3.70 -38.09 -21.97
N LEU A 945 4.47 -39.19 -21.87
CA LEU A 945 5.31 -39.43 -20.70
C LEU A 945 6.41 -38.36 -20.55
N VAL A 946 7.13 -38.04 -21.62
CA VAL A 946 8.22 -37.05 -21.58
C VAL A 946 7.67 -35.64 -21.30
N CYS A 947 6.54 -35.26 -21.89
CA CYS A 947 5.88 -33.99 -21.58
C CYS A 947 5.46 -33.91 -20.11
N LEU A 948 4.88 -34.99 -19.56
CA LEU A 948 4.52 -35.05 -18.15
C LEU A 948 5.75 -34.92 -17.25
N GLU A 949 6.82 -35.64 -17.55
CA GLU A 949 8.08 -35.63 -16.79
C GLU A 949 8.75 -34.26 -16.78
N LEU A 950 8.83 -33.61 -17.95
CA LEU A 950 9.35 -32.26 -18.06
C LEU A 950 8.45 -31.24 -17.37
N ALA A 951 7.13 -31.41 -17.43
CA ALA A 951 6.19 -30.53 -16.73
C ALA A 951 6.33 -30.64 -15.21
N ILE A 952 6.46 -31.85 -14.66
CA ILE A 952 6.67 -32.09 -13.23
C ILE A 952 8.04 -31.56 -12.80
N ALA A 953 9.10 -31.85 -13.55
CA ALA A 953 10.44 -31.35 -13.21
C ALA A 953 10.49 -29.82 -13.19
N LYS A 954 9.91 -29.16 -14.19
CA LYS A 954 9.80 -27.70 -14.22
C LYS A 954 8.95 -27.17 -13.07
N LEU A 955 7.84 -27.82 -12.72
CA LEU A 955 7.02 -27.40 -11.57
C LEU A 955 7.81 -27.47 -10.26
N TRP A 956 8.64 -28.50 -10.06
CA TRP A 956 9.52 -28.55 -8.89
C TRP A 956 10.54 -27.40 -8.89
N GLN A 957 11.09 -27.06 -10.06
CA GLN A 957 12.01 -25.94 -10.20
C GLN A 957 11.31 -24.59 -9.94
N THR A 958 10.05 -24.40 -10.33
CA THR A 958 9.31 -23.16 -10.00
C THR A 958 9.05 -23.02 -8.49
N TRP A 959 9.08 -24.12 -7.74
CA TRP A 959 9.08 -24.10 -6.27
C TRP A 959 10.48 -23.97 -5.66
N GLY A 960 11.53 -23.75 -6.44
CA GLY A 960 12.91 -23.61 -5.97
C GLY A 960 13.62 -24.94 -5.68
N ILE A 961 13.03 -26.08 -6.07
CA ILE A 961 13.67 -27.39 -5.94
C ILE A 961 14.51 -27.65 -7.19
N GLU A 962 15.81 -27.40 -7.07
CA GLU A 962 16.78 -27.65 -8.14
C GLU A 962 17.51 -28.99 -7.95
N PRO A 963 17.71 -29.80 -9.00
CA PRO A 963 18.49 -31.03 -8.92
C PRO A 963 20.00 -30.77 -8.92
N ASP A 964 20.73 -31.47 -8.04
CA ASP A 964 22.19 -31.56 -8.01
C ASP A 964 22.71 -32.66 -8.95
N ALA A 965 21.87 -33.63 -9.30
CA ALA A 965 22.10 -34.59 -10.37
C ALA A 965 20.77 -35.09 -10.95
N VAL A 966 20.81 -35.68 -12.14
CA VAL A 966 19.65 -36.32 -12.78
C VAL A 966 19.94 -37.76 -13.17
N ILE A 967 18.91 -38.61 -13.16
CA ILE A 967 18.97 -39.98 -13.67
C ILE A 967 17.70 -40.30 -14.45
N GLY A 968 17.83 -40.96 -15.60
CA GLY A 968 16.68 -41.46 -16.34
C GLY A 968 16.78 -42.96 -16.57
N HIS A 969 15.64 -43.63 -16.50
CA HIS A 969 15.54 -45.05 -16.89
C HIS A 969 15.03 -45.14 -18.32
N SER A 970 15.84 -45.68 -19.24
CA SER A 970 15.42 -45.91 -20.63
C SER A 970 14.88 -44.61 -21.27
N LEU A 971 13.58 -44.54 -21.60
CA LEU A 971 12.96 -43.34 -22.17
C LEU A 971 13.13 -42.08 -21.30
N GLY A 972 13.10 -42.20 -19.97
CA GLY A 972 13.27 -41.06 -19.05
C GLY A 972 14.65 -40.40 -19.14
N GLU A 973 15.64 -41.05 -19.78
CA GLU A 973 16.96 -40.48 -20.01
C GLU A 973 16.90 -39.27 -20.96
N TYR A 974 15.94 -39.21 -21.87
CA TYR A 974 15.68 -38.02 -22.70
C TYR A 974 15.24 -36.83 -21.85
N SER A 975 14.35 -37.05 -20.89
CA SER A 975 13.92 -36.04 -19.91
C SER A 975 15.09 -35.59 -19.03
N ALA A 976 15.91 -36.53 -18.55
CA ALA A 976 17.11 -36.24 -17.76
C ALA A 976 18.12 -35.38 -18.54
N LEU A 977 18.42 -35.73 -19.80
CA LEU A 977 19.33 -34.95 -20.66
C LEU A 977 18.79 -33.54 -20.95
N CYS A 978 17.47 -33.40 -21.08
CA CYS A 978 16.81 -32.11 -21.24
C CYS A 978 16.99 -31.23 -19.99
N ILE A 979 16.66 -31.76 -18.81
CA ILE A 979 16.78 -31.03 -17.54
C ILE A 979 18.25 -30.72 -17.21
N ALA A 980 19.18 -31.60 -17.57
CA ALA A 980 20.61 -31.32 -17.44
C ALA A 980 21.16 -30.27 -18.42
N GLY A 981 20.34 -29.77 -19.36
CA GLY A 981 20.74 -28.78 -20.37
C GLY A 981 21.53 -29.34 -21.55
N VAL A 982 21.67 -30.68 -21.64
CA VAL A 982 22.36 -31.35 -22.76
C VAL A 982 21.55 -31.21 -24.05
N LEU A 983 20.23 -31.37 -23.95
CA LEU A 983 19.27 -31.22 -25.04
C LEU A 983 18.34 -30.03 -24.77
N SER A 984 17.89 -29.35 -25.83
CA SER A 984 16.78 -28.41 -25.70
C SER A 984 15.44 -29.15 -25.62
N ILE A 985 14.41 -28.51 -25.08
CA ILE A 985 13.05 -29.09 -25.02
C ILE A 985 12.55 -29.49 -26.41
N GLY A 986 12.71 -28.60 -27.40
CA GLY A 986 12.27 -28.87 -28.77
C GLY A 986 13.01 -30.05 -29.40
N ASP A 987 14.33 -30.14 -29.18
CA ASP A 987 15.13 -31.26 -29.66
C ASP A 987 14.73 -32.57 -28.98
N THR A 988 14.52 -32.56 -27.67
CA THR A 988 14.07 -33.72 -26.89
C THR A 988 12.74 -34.25 -27.41
N LEU A 989 11.74 -33.39 -27.60
CA LEU A 989 10.44 -33.78 -28.15
C LEU A 989 10.56 -34.30 -29.58
N SER A 990 11.38 -33.66 -30.42
CA SER A 990 11.63 -34.12 -31.80
C SER A 990 12.26 -35.50 -31.84
N LEU A 991 13.30 -35.73 -31.03
CA LEU A 991 14.01 -37.01 -30.93
C LEU A 991 13.08 -38.14 -30.48
N VAL A 992 12.28 -37.90 -29.43
CA VAL A 992 11.35 -38.89 -28.88
C VAL A 992 10.26 -39.22 -29.88
N GLY A 993 9.67 -38.21 -30.52
CA GLY A 993 8.62 -38.40 -31.53
C GLY A 993 9.12 -39.15 -32.76
N LYS A 994 10.28 -38.75 -33.32
CA LYS A 994 10.90 -39.43 -34.48
C LYS A 994 11.32 -40.86 -34.15
N ARG A 995 11.93 -41.09 -32.97
CA ARG A 995 12.27 -42.43 -32.49
C ARG A 995 11.04 -43.34 -32.50
N ALA A 996 9.92 -42.86 -31.98
CA ALA A 996 8.71 -43.65 -31.91
C ALA A 996 8.03 -43.86 -33.28
N ALA A 997 8.10 -42.88 -34.19
CA ALA A 997 7.61 -43.02 -35.56
C ALA A 997 8.36 -44.12 -36.33
N VAL A 998 9.71 -44.06 -36.32
CA VAL A 998 10.55 -45.06 -37.00
C VAL A 998 10.38 -46.45 -36.38
N MET A 999 10.17 -46.53 -35.06
CA MET A 999 9.78 -47.79 -34.40
C MET A 999 8.49 -48.38 -34.96
N GLY A 1000 7.46 -47.56 -35.16
CA GLY A 1000 6.19 -47.98 -35.75
C GLY A 1000 6.32 -48.47 -37.19
N GLU A 1001 7.27 -47.91 -37.94
CA GLU A 1001 7.50 -48.25 -39.35
C GLU A 1001 8.38 -49.49 -39.54
N LEU A 1002 9.44 -49.64 -38.73
CA LEU A 1002 10.49 -50.63 -38.96
C LEU A 1002 10.46 -51.83 -38.00
N CYS A 1003 9.77 -51.73 -36.86
CA CYS A 1003 9.65 -52.84 -35.91
C CYS A 1003 8.27 -53.51 -36.04
N SER A 1004 8.24 -54.85 -35.96
CA SER A 1004 6.98 -55.60 -35.94
C SER A 1004 6.43 -55.76 -34.52
N GLU A 1005 5.28 -55.17 -34.25
CA GLU A 1005 4.58 -55.27 -32.95
C GLU A 1005 4.31 -56.75 -32.58
N GLY A 1006 4.49 -57.10 -31.31
CA GLY A 1006 4.19 -58.44 -30.78
C GLY A 1006 5.13 -59.57 -31.23
N SER A 1007 6.10 -59.30 -32.12
CA SER A 1007 7.13 -60.27 -32.52
C SER A 1007 8.12 -60.58 -31.39
N HIS A 1008 8.34 -59.61 -30.51
CA HIS A 1008 9.20 -59.70 -29.34
C HIS A 1008 8.45 -59.14 -28.14
N VAL A 1009 8.80 -59.61 -26.95
CA VAL A 1009 8.22 -59.16 -25.67
C VAL A 1009 9.32 -59.04 -24.61
N MET A 1010 9.00 -58.39 -23.49
CA MET A 1010 9.91 -58.27 -22.35
C MET A 1010 9.35 -59.02 -21.14
N LEU A 1011 10.24 -59.63 -20.35
CA LEU A 1011 9.92 -60.39 -19.15
C LEU A 1011 10.69 -59.82 -17.96
N ALA A 1012 9.99 -59.34 -16.95
CA ALA A 1012 10.57 -58.96 -15.66
C ALA A 1012 10.80 -60.23 -14.82
N ILE A 1013 12.01 -60.40 -14.28
CA ILE A 1013 12.43 -61.58 -13.52
C ILE A 1013 12.93 -61.14 -12.14
N GLY A 1014 12.42 -61.80 -11.10
CA GLY A 1014 12.81 -61.59 -9.71
C GLY A 1014 14.10 -62.33 -9.33
N ALA A 1015 15.19 -62.14 -10.07
CA ALA A 1015 16.47 -62.79 -9.85
C ALA A 1015 17.66 -61.91 -10.30
N SER A 1016 18.87 -62.29 -9.84
CA SER A 1016 20.12 -61.62 -10.21
C SER A 1016 20.49 -61.85 -11.68
N GLU A 1017 21.32 -60.97 -12.24
CA GLU A 1017 21.84 -61.10 -13.61
C GLU A 1017 22.55 -62.44 -13.81
N GLU A 1018 23.41 -62.87 -12.87
CA GLU A 1018 24.13 -64.16 -12.99
C GLU A 1018 23.20 -65.37 -12.93
N THR A 1019 22.04 -65.23 -12.27
CA THR A 1019 21.03 -66.28 -12.22
C THR A 1019 20.29 -66.36 -13.55
N VAL A 1020 19.90 -65.22 -14.11
CA VAL A 1020 19.22 -65.15 -15.40
C VAL A 1020 20.14 -65.60 -16.54
N GLU A 1021 21.41 -65.20 -16.54
CA GLU A 1021 22.40 -65.67 -17.53
C GLU A 1021 22.53 -67.20 -17.53
N ARG A 1022 22.57 -67.83 -16.35
CA ARG A 1022 22.62 -69.30 -16.25
C ARG A 1022 21.41 -69.97 -16.89
N HIS A 1023 20.20 -69.41 -16.70
CA HIS A 1023 18.99 -69.93 -17.34
C HIS A 1023 18.98 -69.71 -18.85
N LEU A 1024 19.43 -68.54 -19.32
CA LEU A 1024 19.57 -68.25 -20.75
C LEU A 1024 20.55 -69.21 -21.45
N MET A 1025 21.66 -69.55 -20.79
CA MET A 1025 22.64 -70.52 -21.29
C MET A 1025 22.11 -71.97 -21.28
N ALA A 1026 21.36 -72.36 -20.24
CA ALA A 1026 20.84 -73.72 -20.10
C ALA A 1026 19.76 -74.07 -21.14
N GLU A 1027 18.88 -73.12 -21.47
CA GLU A 1027 17.73 -73.33 -22.37
C GLU A 1027 18.07 -73.10 -23.86
N HIS A 1028 19.33 -72.85 -24.21
CA HIS A 1028 19.75 -72.48 -25.58
C HIS A 1028 18.97 -71.28 -26.17
N SER A 1029 18.39 -70.42 -25.31
CA SER A 1029 17.65 -69.21 -25.69
C SER A 1029 18.58 -68.07 -26.10
N SER A 1030 19.51 -68.34 -27.02
CA SER A 1030 20.56 -67.43 -27.51
C SER A 1030 20.03 -66.15 -28.19
N SER A 1031 18.73 -66.12 -28.50
CA SER A 1031 17.97 -64.99 -29.06
C SER A 1031 17.46 -63.99 -28.01
N CYS A 1032 17.48 -64.35 -26.72
CA CYS A 1032 17.06 -63.49 -25.61
C CYS A 1032 18.25 -62.73 -25.01
N VAL A 1033 18.06 -61.46 -24.66
CA VAL A 1033 19.10 -60.60 -24.06
C VAL A 1033 18.61 -59.95 -22.77
N ILE A 1034 19.53 -59.71 -21.84
CA ILE A 1034 19.25 -58.94 -20.63
C ILE A 1034 19.20 -57.45 -21.02
N SER A 1035 18.02 -56.87 -20.94
CA SER A 1035 17.74 -55.51 -21.36
C SER A 1035 17.84 -54.50 -20.22
N CYS A 1036 17.53 -54.89 -18.99
CA CYS A 1036 17.67 -54.01 -17.82
C CYS A 1036 18.21 -54.78 -16.61
N ARG A 1037 19.15 -54.16 -15.89
CA ARG A 1037 19.57 -54.54 -14.53
C ARG A 1037 19.08 -53.45 -13.56
N ASN A 1038 17.92 -53.66 -12.94
CA ASN A 1038 17.25 -52.68 -12.08
C ASN A 1038 17.66 -52.81 -10.60
N SER A 1039 17.90 -54.04 -10.11
CA SER A 1039 18.55 -54.35 -8.83
C SER A 1039 19.24 -55.71 -8.85
N GLU A 1040 19.93 -56.05 -7.76
CA GLU A 1040 20.46 -57.40 -7.51
C GLU A 1040 19.40 -58.52 -7.61
N ALA A 1041 18.11 -58.19 -7.46
CA ALA A 1041 17.01 -59.16 -7.52
C ALA A 1041 15.95 -58.80 -8.58
N SER A 1042 16.25 -57.88 -9.50
CA SER A 1042 15.31 -57.47 -10.56
C SER A 1042 16.03 -57.23 -11.87
N THR A 1043 15.77 -58.11 -12.82
CA THR A 1043 16.33 -58.10 -14.18
C THR A 1043 15.19 -58.16 -15.19
N ILE A 1044 15.39 -57.56 -16.36
CA ILE A 1044 14.43 -57.62 -17.47
C ILE A 1044 15.13 -58.26 -18.66
N VAL A 1045 14.48 -59.26 -19.26
CA VAL A 1045 14.94 -59.95 -20.47
C VAL A 1045 14.02 -59.61 -21.63
N SER A 1046 14.58 -59.35 -22.79
CA SER A 1046 13.86 -59.09 -24.03
C SER A 1046 14.27 -60.08 -25.09
N GLY A 1047 13.31 -60.51 -25.91
CA GLY A 1047 13.56 -61.47 -26.97
C GLY A 1047 12.30 -61.83 -27.74
N PRO A 1048 12.40 -62.74 -28.72
CA PRO A 1048 11.26 -63.21 -29.49
C PRO A 1048 10.16 -63.76 -28.57
N THR A 1049 8.90 -63.52 -28.93
CA THR A 1049 7.74 -63.85 -28.08
C THR A 1049 7.68 -65.32 -27.68
N LYS A 1050 8.12 -66.21 -28.56
CA LYS A 1050 8.18 -67.65 -28.29
C LYS A 1050 9.22 -67.95 -27.21
N ASP A 1051 10.44 -67.47 -27.39
CA ASP A 1051 11.59 -67.79 -26.54
C ASP A 1051 11.44 -67.19 -25.14
N ILE A 1052 10.82 -66.01 -25.03
CA ILE A 1052 10.51 -65.40 -23.72
C ILE A 1052 9.43 -66.18 -22.96
N LYS A 1053 8.43 -66.73 -23.66
CA LYS A 1053 7.40 -67.57 -23.01
C LYS A 1053 8.01 -68.87 -22.49
N GLU A 1054 8.85 -69.52 -23.28
CA GLU A 1054 9.60 -70.73 -22.87
C GLU A 1054 10.50 -70.45 -21.65
N LEU A 1055 11.23 -69.33 -21.68
CA LEU A 1055 12.03 -68.87 -20.54
C LEU A 1055 11.15 -68.61 -19.30
N GLY A 1056 10.00 -67.95 -19.46
CA GLY A 1056 9.07 -67.67 -18.36
C GLY A 1056 8.51 -68.95 -17.73
N GLU A 1057 8.18 -69.96 -18.53
CA GLU A 1057 7.76 -71.28 -18.05
C GLU A 1057 8.88 -72.00 -17.30
N SER A 1058 10.11 -72.00 -17.85
CA SER A 1058 11.29 -72.58 -17.19
C SER A 1058 11.58 -71.91 -15.85
N LEU A 1059 11.61 -70.58 -15.79
CA LEU A 1059 11.81 -69.83 -14.54
C LEU A 1059 10.72 -70.13 -13.52
N SER A 1060 9.45 -70.23 -13.96
CA SER A 1060 8.33 -70.59 -13.09
C SER A 1060 8.48 -72.00 -12.51
N SER A 1061 8.98 -72.96 -13.29
CA SER A 1061 9.26 -74.33 -12.83
C SER A 1061 10.37 -74.37 -11.76
N HIS A 1062 11.31 -73.42 -11.80
CA HIS A 1062 12.34 -73.20 -10.79
C HIS A 1062 11.90 -72.27 -9.64
N LYS A 1063 10.61 -71.94 -9.55
CA LYS A 1063 10.02 -71.04 -8.53
C LYS A 1063 10.58 -69.62 -8.56
N ILE A 1064 11.14 -69.18 -9.70
CA ILE A 1064 11.58 -67.80 -9.91
C ILE A 1064 10.40 -66.99 -10.42
N LYS A 1065 10.02 -65.96 -9.66
CA LYS A 1065 8.93 -65.06 -10.03
C LYS A 1065 9.29 -64.31 -11.31
N ASN A 1066 8.40 -64.36 -12.29
CA ASN A 1066 8.54 -63.61 -13.52
C ASN A 1066 7.18 -63.01 -13.93
N THR A 1067 7.19 -61.96 -14.74
CA THR A 1067 5.98 -61.25 -15.18
C THR A 1067 6.23 -60.64 -16.55
N LEU A 1068 5.35 -60.94 -17.50
CA LEU A 1068 5.40 -60.35 -18.84
C LEU A 1068 5.10 -58.85 -18.76
N ILE A 1069 5.89 -58.03 -19.45
CA ILE A 1069 5.68 -56.59 -19.53
C ILE A 1069 4.84 -56.31 -20.77
N GLU A 1070 3.70 -55.65 -20.57
CA GLU A 1070 2.78 -55.29 -21.65
C GLU A 1070 3.30 -54.04 -22.39
N VAL A 1071 4.18 -54.27 -23.35
CA VAL A 1071 4.71 -53.26 -24.27
C VAL A 1071 4.66 -53.79 -25.71
N PRO A 1072 4.45 -52.91 -26.71
CA PRO A 1072 4.29 -53.32 -28.11
C PRO A 1072 5.59 -53.86 -28.73
N TYR A 1073 6.74 -53.47 -28.18
CA TYR A 1073 8.07 -53.83 -28.64
C TYR A 1073 8.96 -54.24 -27.47
N ALA A 1074 10.01 -55.01 -27.76
CA ALA A 1074 11.04 -55.39 -26.80
C ALA A 1074 12.25 -54.45 -26.90
N PHE A 1075 12.30 -53.48 -26.01
CA PHE A 1075 13.36 -52.47 -25.94
C PHE A 1075 14.71 -53.05 -25.52
N HIS A 1076 15.80 -52.36 -25.86
CA HIS A 1076 17.16 -52.75 -25.48
C HIS A 1076 17.49 -54.19 -25.92
N SER A 1077 17.08 -54.52 -27.16
CA SER A 1077 17.14 -55.86 -27.75
C SER A 1077 17.48 -55.79 -29.25
N PRO A 1078 17.85 -56.91 -29.89
CA PRO A 1078 18.08 -56.95 -31.34
C PRO A 1078 16.92 -56.43 -32.20
N GLN A 1079 15.69 -56.41 -31.68
CA GLN A 1079 14.56 -55.81 -32.40
C GLN A 1079 14.78 -54.33 -32.72
N MET A 1080 15.57 -53.62 -31.89
CA MET A 1080 15.89 -52.21 -32.09
C MET A 1080 16.99 -51.99 -33.15
N ASP A 1081 17.65 -53.03 -33.67
CA ASP A 1081 18.75 -52.86 -34.64
C ASP A 1081 18.28 -52.14 -35.92
N ALA A 1082 17.03 -52.33 -36.32
CA ALA A 1082 16.43 -51.71 -37.50
C ALA A 1082 16.30 -50.18 -37.40
N ILE A 1083 16.27 -49.62 -36.19
CA ILE A 1083 16.02 -48.19 -35.96
C ILE A 1083 17.28 -47.41 -35.57
N LEU A 1084 18.43 -48.08 -35.35
CA LEU A 1084 19.65 -47.41 -34.88
C LEU A 1084 20.21 -46.43 -35.90
N GLY A 1085 20.29 -46.84 -37.17
CA GLY A 1085 20.75 -45.97 -38.27
C GLY A 1085 19.89 -44.71 -38.41
N PRO A 1086 18.55 -44.83 -38.52
CA PRO A 1086 17.66 -43.68 -38.51
C PRO A 1086 17.81 -42.78 -37.29
N ILE A 1087 17.94 -43.34 -36.07
CA ILE A 1087 18.15 -42.55 -34.85
C ILE A 1087 19.43 -41.73 -34.95
N GLU A 1088 20.54 -42.32 -35.39
CA GLU A 1088 21.78 -41.57 -35.58
C GLU A 1088 21.59 -40.45 -36.61
N GLU A 1089 20.99 -40.76 -37.75
CA GLU A 1089 20.79 -39.83 -38.87
C GLU A 1089 20.00 -38.59 -38.46
N PHE A 1090 18.83 -38.76 -37.84
CA PHE A 1090 18.02 -37.59 -37.43
C PHE A 1090 18.57 -36.87 -36.19
N SER A 1091 19.52 -37.47 -35.47
CA SER A 1091 20.18 -36.86 -34.30
C SER A 1091 21.43 -36.05 -34.64
N ILE A 1092 22.06 -36.27 -35.81
CA ILE A 1092 23.25 -35.52 -36.27
C ILE A 1092 23.09 -33.99 -36.21
N PRO A 1093 21.98 -33.38 -36.67
CA PRO A 1093 21.87 -31.92 -36.69
C PRO A 1093 21.59 -31.31 -35.31
N ILE A 1094 21.39 -32.12 -34.27
CA ILE A 1094 21.01 -31.65 -32.93
C ILE A 1094 22.27 -31.37 -32.10
N PRO A 1095 22.40 -30.17 -31.51
CA PRO A 1095 23.56 -29.82 -30.68
C PRO A 1095 23.43 -30.44 -29.29
N PHE A 1096 24.31 -31.39 -28.95
CA PHE A 1096 24.46 -31.93 -27.60
C PHE A 1096 25.45 -31.07 -26.80
N ARG A 1097 24.94 -30.37 -25.80
CA ARG A 1097 25.74 -29.45 -24.98
C ARG A 1097 26.38 -30.18 -23.80
N LYS A 1098 27.39 -29.54 -23.20
CA LYS A 1098 27.92 -29.96 -21.89
C LYS A 1098 26.79 -29.94 -20.84
N PRO A 1099 26.65 -30.99 -20.00
CA PRO A 1099 25.66 -31.01 -18.93
C PRO A 1099 25.93 -29.88 -17.92
N ALA A 1100 24.92 -29.06 -17.65
CA ALA A 1100 24.92 -28.07 -16.57
C ALA A 1100 24.70 -28.73 -15.20
N ILE A 1101 23.94 -29.82 -15.18
CA ILE A 1101 23.69 -30.67 -14.02
C ILE A 1101 24.26 -32.07 -14.32
N PRO A 1102 25.05 -32.68 -13.42
CA PRO A 1102 25.58 -34.03 -13.60
C PRO A 1102 24.51 -35.06 -13.97
N VAL A 1103 24.80 -35.92 -14.96
CA VAL A 1103 23.89 -36.98 -15.43
C VAL A 1103 24.42 -38.34 -15.00
N ILE A 1104 23.63 -39.09 -14.24
CA ILE A 1104 23.93 -40.47 -13.86
C ILE A 1104 23.47 -41.38 -15.00
N SER A 1105 24.39 -41.82 -15.85
CA SER A 1105 24.06 -42.58 -17.07
C SER A 1105 23.96 -44.08 -16.81
N SER A 1106 22.81 -44.65 -17.15
CA SER A 1106 22.56 -46.09 -17.06
C SER A 1106 23.29 -46.88 -18.16
N LEU A 1107 23.67 -46.23 -19.26
CA LEU A 1107 24.42 -46.83 -20.36
C LEU A 1107 25.90 -46.99 -20.00
N TYR A 1108 26.54 -45.90 -19.54
CA TYR A 1108 27.97 -45.92 -19.20
C TYR A 1108 28.24 -46.44 -17.79
N GLY A 1109 27.23 -46.48 -16.92
CA GLY A 1109 27.42 -46.80 -15.51
C GLY A 1109 28.32 -45.78 -14.83
N ASP A 1110 28.14 -44.48 -15.16
CA ASP A 1110 29.00 -43.39 -14.71
C ASP A 1110 28.25 -42.08 -14.46
N VAL A 1111 28.86 -41.18 -13.67
CA VAL A 1111 28.36 -39.82 -13.42
C VAL A 1111 29.06 -38.86 -14.38
N ILE A 1112 28.31 -38.37 -15.37
CA ILE A 1112 28.85 -37.60 -16.49
C ILE A 1112 28.75 -36.09 -16.21
N ARG A 1113 29.89 -35.41 -16.30
CA ARG A 1113 30.01 -33.93 -16.22
C ARG A 1113 30.67 -33.30 -17.45
N ASP A 1114 31.35 -34.12 -18.23
CA ASP A 1114 32.21 -33.66 -19.32
C ASP A 1114 31.43 -33.45 -20.62
N GLU A 1115 31.94 -32.54 -21.44
CA GLU A 1115 31.44 -32.31 -22.80
C GLU A 1115 31.82 -33.48 -23.73
N GLY A 1116 31.03 -33.69 -24.79
CA GLY A 1116 31.36 -34.67 -25.84
C GLY A 1116 31.08 -36.13 -25.48
N ARG A 1117 30.47 -36.40 -24.31
CA ARG A 1117 30.02 -37.75 -23.90
C ARG A 1117 28.63 -38.10 -24.44
N PHE A 1118 27.82 -37.10 -24.78
CA PHE A 1118 26.49 -37.26 -25.36
C PHE A 1118 26.51 -36.88 -26.85
N GLY A 1119 25.73 -37.59 -27.67
CA GLY A 1119 25.68 -37.40 -29.13
C GLY A 1119 24.72 -38.37 -29.81
N SER A 1120 24.70 -38.36 -31.15
CA SER A 1120 23.87 -39.28 -31.96
C SER A 1120 24.17 -40.75 -31.65
N THR A 1121 25.45 -41.13 -31.61
CA THR A 1121 25.90 -42.48 -31.25
C THR A 1121 25.51 -42.87 -29.83
N TYR A 1122 25.48 -41.90 -28.90
CA TYR A 1122 24.99 -42.16 -27.54
C TYR A 1122 23.53 -42.60 -27.56
N LEU A 1123 22.65 -41.88 -28.26
CA LEU A 1123 21.22 -42.21 -28.32
C LEU A 1123 20.94 -43.56 -29.00
N ALA A 1124 21.69 -43.89 -30.05
CA ALA A 1124 21.58 -45.19 -30.71
C ALA A 1124 22.05 -46.32 -29.78
N GLN A 1125 23.18 -46.14 -29.09
CA GLN A 1125 23.65 -47.09 -28.08
C GLN A 1125 22.65 -47.22 -26.92
N GLN A 1126 22.14 -46.11 -26.42
CA GLN A 1126 21.15 -46.05 -25.34
C GLN A 1126 19.86 -46.77 -25.70
N THR A 1127 19.46 -46.75 -26.97
CA THR A 1127 18.26 -47.47 -27.45
C THR A 1127 18.47 -48.99 -27.53
N ARG A 1128 19.71 -49.44 -27.75
CA ARG A 1128 20.02 -50.85 -28.03
C ARG A 1128 20.61 -51.62 -26.85
N GLN A 1129 21.46 -50.97 -26.07
CA GLN A 1129 22.29 -51.59 -25.04
C GLN A 1129 21.52 -51.75 -23.72
N LYS A 1130 22.05 -52.59 -22.83
CA LYS A 1130 21.46 -52.86 -21.52
C LYS A 1130 21.40 -51.58 -20.67
N VAL A 1131 20.24 -51.32 -20.06
CA VAL A 1131 20.08 -50.31 -18.99
C VAL A 1131 20.70 -50.85 -17.70
N ASN A 1132 21.93 -50.47 -17.39
CA ASN A 1132 22.64 -50.87 -16.17
C ASN A 1132 22.39 -49.88 -15.03
N PHE A 1133 21.13 -49.82 -14.58
CA PHE A 1133 20.68 -48.88 -13.57
C PHE A 1133 21.43 -49.06 -12.23
N VAL A 1134 21.68 -50.30 -11.81
CA VAL A 1134 22.47 -50.60 -10.60
C VAL A 1134 23.90 -50.08 -10.71
N GLY A 1135 24.59 -50.34 -11.82
CA GLY A 1135 25.96 -49.87 -12.01
C GLY A 1135 26.06 -48.34 -11.95
N ALA A 1136 25.06 -47.64 -12.49
CA ALA A 1136 25.00 -46.18 -12.41
C ALA A 1136 24.83 -45.68 -10.97
N LEU A 1137 24.01 -46.35 -10.15
CA LEU A 1137 23.85 -46.04 -8.73
C LEU A 1137 25.11 -46.36 -7.90
N GLU A 1138 25.77 -47.49 -8.15
CA GLU A 1138 27.05 -47.86 -7.52
C GLU A 1138 28.12 -46.80 -7.82
N LYS A 1139 28.13 -46.28 -9.05
CA LYS A 1139 29.05 -45.22 -9.45
C LYS A 1139 28.72 -43.87 -8.84
N TYR A 1140 27.43 -43.53 -8.72
CA TYR A 1140 27.01 -42.36 -7.95
C TYR A 1140 27.44 -42.44 -6.48
N GLN A 1141 27.27 -43.60 -5.82
CA GLN A 1141 27.68 -43.81 -4.42
C GLN A 1141 29.17 -43.65 -4.18
N SER A 1142 29.99 -43.93 -5.20
CA SER A 1142 31.44 -43.75 -5.15
C SER A 1142 31.91 -42.37 -5.62
N SER A 1143 30.98 -41.47 -5.97
CA SER A 1143 31.29 -40.11 -6.41
C SER A 1143 31.32 -39.11 -5.25
N ASP A 1144 31.89 -37.95 -5.51
CA ASP A 1144 31.88 -36.77 -4.64
C ASP A 1144 30.48 -36.14 -4.44
N LEU A 1145 29.47 -36.56 -5.20
CA LEU A 1145 28.07 -36.11 -5.05
C LEU A 1145 27.26 -36.92 -4.05
N TYR A 1146 27.80 -38.05 -3.57
CA TYR A 1146 27.05 -38.93 -2.68
C TYR A 1146 26.92 -38.32 -1.29
N SER A 1147 25.68 -38.31 -0.79
CA SER A 1147 25.37 -38.03 0.62
C SER A 1147 24.36 -39.07 1.14
N PRO A 1148 24.50 -39.54 2.39
CA PRO A 1148 23.47 -40.37 3.03
C PRO A 1148 22.12 -39.63 3.19
N ASP A 1149 22.15 -38.30 3.16
CA ASP A 1149 20.99 -37.42 3.27
C ASP A 1149 20.41 -37.01 1.91
N THR A 1150 20.92 -37.53 0.79
CA THR A 1150 20.42 -37.23 -0.56
C THR A 1150 18.92 -37.49 -0.68
N VAL A 1151 18.20 -36.52 -1.21
CA VAL A 1151 16.76 -36.61 -1.48
C VAL A 1151 16.54 -36.94 -2.96
N TRP A 1152 15.77 -38.00 -3.20
CA TRP A 1152 15.38 -38.42 -4.54
C TRP A 1152 13.97 -37.90 -4.83
N VAL A 1153 13.79 -37.25 -5.98
CA VAL A 1153 12.51 -36.71 -6.45
C VAL A 1153 12.14 -37.42 -7.75
N ASP A 1154 11.03 -38.15 -7.72
CA ASP A 1154 10.52 -38.82 -8.91
C ASP A 1154 9.69 -37.83 -9.73
N CYS A 1155 10.15 -37.55 -10.95
CA CYS A 1155 9.45 -36.68 -11.90
C CYS A 1155 8.48 -37.46 -12.80
N GLY A 1156 8.34 -38.78 -12.62
CA GLY A 1156 7.48 -39.64 -13.40
C GLY A 1156 6.09 -39.90 -12.79
N PRO A 1157 5.26 -40.73 -13.45
CA PRO A 1157 3.89 -41.04 -13.05
C PRO A 1157 3.77 -42.01 -11.84
N GLY A 1158 4.87 -42.56 -11.31
CA GLY A 1158 4.81 -43.64 -10.34
C GLY A 1158 6.17 -44.19 -9.89
N PRO A 1159 6.35 -44.58 -8.60
CA PRO A 1159 7.64 -45.03 -8.04
C PRO A 1159 8.08 -46.43 -8.50
N GLY A 1160 7.32 -47.09 -9.37
CA GLY A 1160 7.41 -48.54 -9.58
C GLY A 1160 8.76 -49.03 -10.12
N GLN A 1161 9.56 -48.18 -10.78
CA GLN A 1161 10.89 -48.52 -11.28
C GLN A 1161 12.02 -48.21 -10.29
N PHE A 1162 11.80 -47.35 -9.30
CA PHE A 1162 12.77 -47.00 -8.24
C PHE A 1162 12.49 -47.71 -6.90
N ARG A 1163 11.48 -48.60 -6.83
CA ARG A 1163 11.38 -49.65 -5.79
C ARG A 1163 12.71 -50.35 -5.47
N PRO A 1164 13.63 -50.59 -6.42
CA PRO A 1164 14.89 -51.26 -6.16
C PRO A 1164 16.00 -50.38 -5.57
N VAL A 1165 15.77 -49.08 -5.29
CA VAL A 1165 16.71 -48.25 -4.50
C VAL A 1165 16.61 -48.60 -2.99
N ALA A 1166 15.57 -49.33 -2.57
CA ALA A 1166 15.31 -49.69 -1.19
C ALA A 1166 16.17 -50.82 -0.54
N PRO A 1167 17.09 -51.55 -1.21
CA PRO A 1167 18.00 -52.48 -0.51
C PRO A 1167 19.45 -52.00 -0.35
N TYR A 1168 19.90 -50.87 -0.92
CA TYR A 1168 21.29 -50.44 -0.73
C TYR A 1168 21.46 -49.64 0.58
N LYS A 1169 22.28 -50.19 1.50
CA LYS A 1169 22.45 -49.76 2.89
C LYS A 1169 22.75 -48.26 3.03
N GLY A 1170 21.87 -47.53 3.73
CA GLY A 1170 22.23 -46.26 4.39
C GLY A 1170 21.51 -45.00 3.91
N THR A 1171 20.70 -45.02 2.85
CA THR A 1171 19.99 -43.82 2.36
C THR A 1171 18.63 -43.64 3.05
N ARG A 1172 18.33 -42.41 3.49
CA ARG A 1172 16.99 -42.02 3.98
C ARG A 1172 16.06 -41.78 2.79
N ASN A 1173 15.38 -42.82 2.30
CA ASN A 1173 14.50 -42.68 1.12
C ASN A 1173 13.19 -41.94 1.46
N SER A 1174 13.00 -40.75 0.87
CA SER A 1174 11.67 -40.18 0.62
C SER A 1174 10.97 -41.02 -0.43
N ARG A 1175 9.95 -41.78 -0.05
CA ARG A 1175 9.23 -42.70 -0.95
C ARG A 1175 7.94 -42.05 -1.44
N PHE A 1176 7.68 -42.14 -2.73
CA PHE A 1176 6.41 -41.78 -3.39
C PHE A 1176 5.61 -43.05 -3.67
N ASP A 1177 4.28 -43.02 -3.64
CA ASP A 1177 3.43 -44.13 -4.13
C ASP A 1177 2.16 -43.62 -4.81
N TYR A 1178 2.22 -43.49 -6.13
CA TYR A 1178 1.09 -43.13 -7.00
C TYR A 1178 0.23 -44.35 -7.39
N SER A 1179 0.57 -45.57 -6.96
CA SER A 1179 0.15 -46.82 -7.65
C SER A 1179 -0.95 -47.65 -6.98
N LYS A 1180 -1.66 -47.17 -5.95
CA LYS A 1180 -2.73 -47.95 -5.30
C LYS A 1180 -4.05 -47.19 -5.07
N GLY A 1181 -5.01 -47.47 -5.95
CA GLY A 1181 -6.46 -47.31 -5.73
C GLY A 1181 -7.11 -46.22 -6.58
N LYS A 1182 -8.28 -46.53 -7.18
CA LYS A 1182 -9.08 -45.73 -8.12
C LYS A 1182 -9.67 -44.41 -7.57
N THR A 1183 -9.07 -43.84 -6.54
CA THR A 1183 -9.30 -42.48 -6.07
C THR A 1183 -7.94 -41.87 -5.74
N LEU A 1184 -7.30 -41.34 -6.78
CA LEU A 1184 -6.06 -40.56 -6.70
C LEU A 1184 -6.18 -39.09 -6.21
N PRO A 1185 -7.35 -38.47 -5.86
CA PRO A 1185 -7.38 -37.02 -5.69
C PRO A 1185 -6.71 -36.48 -4.41
N VAL A 1186 -6.48 -37.34 -3.42
CA VAL A 1186 -6.00 -36.97 -2.08
C VAL A 1186 -4.50 -37.26 -1.90
N LYS A 1187 -3.96 -38.27 -2.59
CA LYS A 1187 -2.59 -38.75 -2.36
C LYS A 1187 -1.53 -37.97 -3.11
N VAL A 1188 -1.82 -37.41 -4.28
CA VAL A 1188 -0.84 -36.66 -5.07
C VAL A 1188 -0.47 -35.34 -4.38
N LEU A 1189 -1.48 -34.55 -3.98
CA LEU A 1189 -1.25 -33.34 -3.18
C LEU A 1189 -0.62 -33.69 -1.83
N LYS A 1190 -1.09 -34.75 -1.15
CA LYS A 1190 -0.54 -35.20 0.14
C LYS A 1190 0.91 -35.71 0.05
N GLU A 1191 1.32 -36.36 -1.03
CA GLU A 1191 2.71 -36.80 -1.22
C GLU A 1191 3.62 -35.67 -1.74
N VAL A 1192 3.11 -34.77 -2.58
CA VAL A 1192 3.78 -33.50 -2.92
C VAL A 1192 4.03 -32.68 -1.66
N ILE A 1193 2.99 -32.49 -0.84
CA ILE A 1193 3.06 -31.80 0.45
C ILE A 1193 3.93 -32.57 1.45
N ARG A 1194 3.90 -33.91 1.51
CA ARG A 1194 4.81 -34.67 2.40
C ARG A 1194 6.27 -34.60 1.97
N CYS A 1195 6.54 -34.52 0.67
CA CYS A 1195 7.88 -34.29 0.14
C CYS A 1195 8.34 -32.87 0.41
N ASP A 1196 7.45 -31.91 0.25
CA ASP A 1196 7.65 -30.53 0.67
C ASP A 1196 7.93 -30.45 2.18
N ILE A 1197 7.14 -31.10 3.04
CA ILE A 1197 7.39 -31.24 4.49
C ILE A 1197 8.77 -31.85 4.78
N ARG A 1198 9.18 -32.90 4.06
CA ARG A 1198 10.49 -33.53 4.25
C ARG A 1198 11.65 -32.65 3.79
N LEU A 1199 11.53 -32.00 2.63
CA LEU A 1199 12.51 -31.04 2.10
C LEU A 1199 12.62 -29.79 2.99
N ARG A 1200 11.48 -29.32 3.53
CA ARG A 1200 11.37 -28.22 4.50
C ARG A 1200 12.07 -28.55 5.82
N VAL A 1201 11.98 -29.79 6.32
CA VAL A 1201 12.73 -30.23 7.52
C VAL A 1201 14.23 -30.35 7.25
N THR A 1202 14.65 -30.53 5.99
CA THR A 1202 16.05 -30.66 5.59
C THR A 1202 16.71 -29.37 5.07
N SER A 1203 16.20 -28.18 5.40
CA SER A 1203 16.84 -26.88 5.10
C SER A 1203 16.99 -26.49 3.62
N GLN A 1204 16.09 -26.92 2.73
CA GLN A 1204 15.99 -26.34 1.39
C GLN A 1204 15.12 -25.06 1.43
N ASP A 1205 15.58 -23.99 0.78
CA ASP A 1205 14.82 -22.75 0.59
C ASP A 1205 13.90 -22.90 -0.63
N ILE A 1206 12.61 -22.71 -0.42
CA ILE A 1206 11.54 -22.85 -1.42
C ILE A 1206 10.97 -21.46 -1.69
N GLU A 1207 10.76 -21.12 -2.95
CA GLU A 1207 10.12 -19.84 -3.33
C GLU A 1207 8.61 -19.93 -3.12
N TRP A 1208 8.13 -19.36 -2.01
CA TRP A 1208 6.70 -19.20 -1.74
C TRP A 1208 6.13 -17.99 -2.50
N ASN A 1209 6.15 -18.03 -3.84
CA ASN A 1209 5.76 -16.85 -4.62
C ASN A 1209 4.23 -16.74 -4.78
N GLU A 1210 3.69 -15.54 -4.51
CA GLU A 1210 2.25 -15.21 -4.57
C GLU A 1210 1.62 -15.49 -5.93
N LYS A 1211 2.40 -15.42 -7.02
CA LYS A 1211 1.90 -15.63 -8.39
C LYS A 1211 1.23 -16.99 -8.58
N GLU A 1212 1.71 -18.06 -7.96
CA GLU A 1212 1.14 -19.40 -8.20
C GLU A 1212 -0.18 -19.67 -7.46
N LEU A 1213 -0.47 -18.89 -6.41
CA LEU A 1213 -1.72 -18.93 -5.65
C LEU A 1213 -2.76 -17.91 -6.14
N PHE A 1214 -2.32 -16.78 -6.70
CA PHE A 1214 -3.18 -15.64 -7.03
C PHE A 1214 -3.51 -15.47 -8.52
N ASP A 1215 -2.77 -16.06 -9.47
CA ASP A 1215 -2.97 -15.80 -10.92
C ASP A 1215 -4.27 -16.35 -11.52
N GLN A 1216 -5.18 -16.93 -10.73
CA GLN A 1216 -6.55 -17.19 -11.18
C GLN A 1216 -7.40 -15.92 -11.28
N LYS A 1217 -7.13 -14.87 -10.47
CA LYS A 1217 -7.94 -13.63 -10.45
C LYS A 1217 -7.71 -12.73 -11.67
N ARG A 1218 -6.48 -12.68 -12.21
CA ARG A 1218 -6.12 -11.79 -13.32
C ARG A 1218 -6.55 -12.35 -14.68
N ILE A 1219 -6.55 -13.69 -14.81
CA ILE A 1219 -6.94 -14.39 -16.03
C ILE A 1219 -8.47 -14.41 -16.21
N LEU A 1220 -9.26 -14.55 -15.13
CA LEU A 1220 -10.73 -14.47 -15.21
C LEU A 1220 -11.24 -13.06 -15.58
N MET A 1221 -10.60 -12.00 -15.08
CA MET A 1221 -10.93 -10.61 -15.48
C MET A 1221 -10.56 -10.26 -16.93
N LEU A 1222 -9.59 -10.96 -17.52
CA LEU A 1222 -9.23 -10.81 -18.94
C LEU A 1222 -10.21 -11.58 -19.85
N ILE A 1223 -10.72 -12.72 -19.40
CA ILE A 1223 -11.67 -13.54 -20.16
C ILE A 1223 -13.05 -12.87 -20.25
N GLU A 1224 -13.52 -12.17 -19.20
CA GLU A 1224 -14.79 -11.42 -19.24
C GLU A 1224 -14.78 -10.18 -20.13
N ARG A 1225 -13.61 -9.66 -20.53
CA ARG A 1225 -13.50 -8.57 -21.52
C ARG A 1225 -13.46 -9.06 -22.98
N THR A 1226 -13.30 -10.35 -23.22
CA THR A 1226 -13.21 -10.94 -24.57
C THR A 1226 -14.43 -11.76 -24.98
N THR A 1227 -15.44 -11.93 -24.13
CA THR A 1227 -16.71 -12.61 -24.48
C THR A 1227 -17.89 -11.66 -24.60
N ASN A 1228 -17.68 -10.53 -25.29
CA ASN A 1228 -18.74 -9.69 -25.84
C ASN A 1228 -18.37 -9.23 -27.27
N THR A 1229 -18.19 -10.22 -28.15
CA THR A 1229 -18.39 -10.12 -29.61
C THR A 1229 -18.68 -11.51 -30.15
#